data_AF-A0A5C5V1M5-F1
#
_entry.id   AF-A0A5C5V1M5-F1
#
_cell.length_a   1.000
_cell.length_b   1.000
_cell.length_c   1.000
_cell.angle_alpha   90.00
_cell.angle_beta   90.00
_cell.angle_gamma   90.00
#
_symmetry.space_group_name_H-M   'P 1'
#
loop_
_entity.id
_entity.type
_entity.pdbx_description
1 polymer ?
#
loop_
_entity_poly.entity_id
_entity_poly.type
_entity_poly.pdbx_seq_one_letter_code
_entity_poly.pdbx_strand_id
1 'polypeptide(L)'
;MDYRELYNQYWQRDDRRGEHSFQSVLGVADEIIACVGVGSVLDVGCGNGHLVRRLNTLGCQAEGVDVSDVAVEVANAASPGLFSVADIKHLPFEDNSFDCVVSTDCFEHLEEQDVPAALAELRRVSRGSVYLRIALTEDRDSKWHLTIQNREWWETRCFEAGFRKHPRYFLASPFGALDSQLDNCAILLEKIPNDANRRFPLEQLLEERQLHTDMSREAGRRSDAHNMRYAEAARAIRPGDRVLDVACGLGYGSTIMTHNSRCASYLGIDNSAFAINYARASFEDQAGAVRFQQGSLPECLEQFPDASFDFIASFETLEHLQQNTRFLDECRRVLTPAGRLCISVPNDWTEEDGLDPNPHHFHVYDWPRLLEQLDQAGFATEKTMAETVSRRKEAGAWADHGYEWQNHPVEQADQHPSEWCVALVMKSPFDNHQAASYENPGFPEAAGADPSHVMGFATQYDNPWLVPCIISRGLRTERAALRESLAEQVLLQPAGKGADRAAAACVQAYALLDREAAWAEVEAVLAAAEPHLTHRNWEAARPIDVRWAVSLRYASALLCLHGGRRDDAKHHLEECAALPFLRYSPLLATKSVGAAVLRATLAMADRDPAAIETWLARGLALAEQAICTDWRASLGDPAHQPLPAFREMAEVMELAAQCSAGLSLLRVGGPGVVFCEQFRASKTADIRRLTDENARLVEELGRKSDAVAWHQEQLRIWYDAAHFWMDQSKHHEQRANALDPASPGAPRPKGPFGKLGRSVSKRVNKLRGKLKAAMF
;
A
#
# COMPACT_ATOMS: atom_id res chain seq x y z
N MET A 1 -38.26 17.65 12.68
CA MET A 1 -39.04 16.77 11.79
C MET A 1 -39.41 15.48 12.53
N ASP A 2 -40.50 14.78 12.15
CA ASP A 2 -40.76 13.41 12.61
C ASP A 2 -40.16 12.42 11.61
N TYR A 3 -38.95 11.92 11.89
CA TYR A 3 -38.25 10.98 11.02
C TYR A 3 -38.96 9.63 10.93
N ARG A 4 -39.61 9.18 12.01
CA ARG A 4 -40.29 7.88 12.04
C ARG A 4 -41.46 7.87 11.06
N GLU A 5 -42.31 8.90 11.10
CA GLU A 5 -43.41 9.01 10.15
C GLU A 5 -42.90 9.10 8.70
N LEU A 6 -41.88 9.94 8.47
CA LEU A 6 -41.30 10.17 7.15
C LEU A 6 -40.71 8.88 6.55
N TYR A 7 -39.92 8.12 7.31
CA TYR A 7 -39.26 6.91 6.81
C TYR A 7 -40.19 5.69 6.80
N ASN A 8 -41.23 5.63 7.64
CA ASN A 8 -42.31 4.67 7.46
C ASN A 8 -43.00 4.88 6.09
N GLN A 9 -43.23 6.13 5.66
CA GLN A 9 -43.77 6.41 4.32
C GLN A 9 -42.77 6.02 3.21
N TYR A 10 -41.47 6.24 3.41
CA TYR A 10 -40.43 5.83 2.47
C TYR A 10 -40.43 4.31 2.23
N TRP A 11 -40.36 3.52 3.31
CA TRP A 11 -40.27 2.06 3.24
C TRP A 11 -41.57 1.35 2.84
N GLN A 12 -42.72 2.02 2.97
CA GLN A 12 -44.01 1.48 2.50
C GLN A 12 -44.17 1.50 0.98
N ARG A 13 -43.34 2.25 0.25
CA ARG A 13 -43.43 2.32 -1.20
C ARG A 13 -43.06 0.99 -1.84
N ASP A 14 -43.85 0.56 -2.82
CA ASP A 14 -43.64 -0.72 -3.51
C ASP A 14 -42.30 -0.78 -4.24
N ASP A 15 -41.78 0.36 -4.73
CA ASP A 15 -40.48 0.46 -5.40
C ASP A 15 -39.29 0.34 -4.44
N ARG A 16 -39.50 0.40 -3.11
CA ARG A 16 -38.43 0.32 -2.10
C ARG A 16 -38.33 -1.05 -1.41
N ARG A 17 -39.26 -1.96 -1.69
CA ARG A 17 -39.26 -3.30 -1.06
C ARG A 17 -38.06 -4.13 -1.51
N GLY A 18 -37.20 -4.49 -0.57
CA GLY A 18 -35.98 -5.27 -0.84
C GLY A 18 -34.84 -4.47 -1.48
N GLU A 19 -34.99 -3.14 -1.61
CA GLU A 19 -33.87 -2.28 -1.98
C GLU A 19 -32.87 -2.16 -0.83
N HIS A 20 -31.62 -1.89 -1.21
CA HIS A 20 -30.52 -1.51 -0.33
C HIS A 20 -29.68 -0.45 -1.05
N SER A 21 -29.07 0.46 -0.31
CA SER A 21 -28.27 1.56 -0.83
C SER A 21 -26.93 1.14 -1.44
N PHE A 22 -26.47 -0.09 -1.15
CA PHE A 22 -25.19 -0.59 -1.62
C PHE A 22 -25.24 -1.12 -3.06
N GLN A 23 -24.19 -0.86 -3.84
CA GLN A 23 -23.89 -1.64 -5.05
C GLN A 23 -23.46 -3.08 -4.69
N SER A 24 -22.79 -3.27 -3.54
CA SER A 24 -22.37 -4.57 -3.01
C SER A 24 -22.26 -4.55 -1.48
N VAL A 25 -23.19 -5.24 -0.80
CA VAL A 25 -23.14 -5.47 0.65
C VAL A 25 -21.89 -6.26 1.05
N LEU A 26 -21.41 -7.15 0.17
CA LEU A 26 -20.19 -7.92 0.40
C LEU A 26 -18.97 -6.99 0.49
N GLY A 27 -18.85 -6.05 -0.45
CA GLY A 27 -17.73 -5.11 -0.50
C GLY A 27 -17.65 -4.23 0.74
N VAL A 28 -18.79 -3.67 1.16
CA VAL A 28 -18.84 -2.80 2.35
C VAL A 28 -18.53 -3.57 3.63
N ALA A 29 -19.08 -4.79 3.79
CA ALA A 29 -18.79 -5.59 4.96
C ALA A 29 -17.30 -6.00 5.02
N ASP A 30 -16.71 -6.42 3.90
CA ASP A 30 -15.30 -6.79 3.84
C ASP A 30 -14.40 -5.58 4.13
N GLU A 31 -14.76 -4.38 3.65
CA GLU A 31 -14.06 -3.12 3.95
C GLU A 31 -14.13 -2.77 5.45
N ILE A 32 -15.31 -2.87 6.07
CA ILE A 32 -15.48 -2.65 7.52
C ILE A 32 -14.57 -3.60 8.30
N ILE A 33 -14.61 -4.90 8.01
CA ILE A 33 -13.75 -5.90 8.70
C ILE A 33 -12.27 -5.59 8.49
N ALA A 34 -11.86 -5.20 7.28
CA ALA A 34 -10.46 -4.84 7.01
C ALA A 34 -10.01 -3.61 7.82
N CYS A 35 -10.91 -2.65 8.04
CA CYS A 35 -10.62 -1.40 8.74
C CYS A 35 -10.62 -1.56 10.27
N VAL A 36 -11.68 -2.15 10.82
CA VAL A 36 -11.95 -2.15 12.27
C VAL A 36 -11.93 -3.53 12.93
N GLY A 37 -11.81 -4.61 12.15
CA GLY A 37 -11.77 -5.99 12.65
C GLY A 37 -13.15 -6.60 12.94
N VAL A 38 -13.14 -7.74 13.63
CA VAL A 38 -14.36 -8.44 14.11
C VAL A 38 -14.61 -8.10 15.58
N GLY A 39 -15.87 -7.92 15.96
CA GLY A 39 -16.26 -7.57 17.33
C GLY A 39 -17.76 -7.40 17.48
N SER A 40 -18.20 -6.73 18.55
CA SER A 40 -19.59 -6.27 18.65
C SER A 40 -19.81 -5.03 17.79
N VAL A 41 -20.79 -5.09 16.90
CA VAL A 41 -21.06 -4.05 15.91
C VAL A 41 -22.51 -3.58 16.00
N LEU A 42 -22.72 -2.26 16.05
CA LEU A 42 -24.04 -1.67 15.89
C LEU A 42 -24.15 -1.03 14.51
N ASP A 43 -25.14 -1.44 13.72
CA ASP A 43 -25.51 -0.79 12.46
C ASP A 43 -26.65 0.20 12.70
N VAL A 44 -26.37 1.50 12.55
CA VAL A 44 -27.32 2.60 12.78
C VAL A 44 -27.87 3.10 11.45
N GLY A 45 -29.19 2.99 11.29
CA GLY A 45 -29.84 3.15 9.98
C GLY A 45 -29.82 1.84 9.18
N CYS A 46 -30.05 0.71 9.84
CA CYS A 46 -29.79 -0.61 9.24
C CYS A 46 -30.76 -1.01 8.11
N GLY A 47 -31.85 -0.25 7.90
CA GLY A 47 -32.91 -0.57 6.94
C GLY A 47 -33.42 -2.00 7.10
N ASN A 48 -33.44 -2.75 6.00
CA ASN A 48 -33.86 -4.16 5.98
C ASN A 48 -32.80 -5.15 6.53
N GLY A 49 -31.71 -4.67 7.13
CA GLY A 49 -30.75 -5.46 7.91
C GLY A 49 -29.75 -6.29 7.10
N HIS A 50 -29.48 -5.93 5.85
CA HIS A 50 -28.57 -6.69 4.98
C HIS A 50 -27.12 -6.71 5.48
N LEU A 51 -26.62 -5.56 5.94
CA LEU A 51 -25.25 -5.41 6.42
C LEU A 51 -25.05 -6.20 7.72
N VAL A 52 -25.94 -6.05 8.71
CA VAL A 52 -25.94 -6.84 9.95
C VAL A 52 -25.86 -8.34 9.70
N ARG A 53 -26.70 -8.88 8.80
CA ARG A 53 -26.67 -10.31 8.46
C ARG A 53 -25.31 -10.70 7.88
N ARG A 54 -24.75 -9.90 6.99
CA ARG A 54 -23.44 -10.18 6.37
C ARG A 54 -22.31 -10.13 7.39
N LEU A 55 -22.26 -9.12 8.25
CA LEU A 55 -21.25 -8.99 9.30
C LEU A 55 -21.30 -10.20 10.26
N ASN A 56 -22.49 -10.68 10.61
CA ASN A 56 -22.65 -11.90 11.41
C ASN A 56 -22.09 -13.15 10.69
N THR A 57 -22.24 -13.28 9.36
CA THR A 57 -21.59 -14.39 8.62
C THR A 57 -20.05 -14.30 8.57
N LEU A 58 -19.51 -13.10 8.80
CA LEU A 58 -18.07 -12.84 8.87
C LEU A 58 -17.52 -12.93 10.31
N GLY A 59 -18.35 -13.32 11.29
CA GLY A 59 -17.93 -13.57 12.66
C GLY A 59 -18.10 -12.39 13.62
N CYS A 60 -18.74 -11.29 13.22
CA CYS A 60 -19.13 -10.23 14.15
C CYS A 60 -20.33 -10.64 15.01
N GLN A 61 -20.52 -9.92 16.10
CA GLN A 61 -21.76 -9.89 16.89
C GLN A 61 -22.50 -8.60 16.53
N ALA A 62 -23.21 -8.63 15.40
CA ALA A 62 -23.84 -7.44 14.83
C ALA A 62 -25.33 -7.35 15.17
N GLU A 63 -25.76 -6.17 15.60
CA GLU A 63 -27.15 -5.77 15.85
C GLU A 63 -27.46 -4.48 15.06
N GLY A 64 -28.73 -4.26 14.72
CA GLY A 64 -29.16 -3.11 13.92
C GLY A 64 -30.26 -2.28 14.55
N VAL A 65 -30.24 -0.97 14.28
CA VAL A 65 -31.33 -0.06 14.61
C VAL A 65 -31.76 0.76 13.41
N ASP A 66 -33.06 1.00 13.28
CA ASP A 66 -33.65 1.90 12.31
C ASP A 66 -34.82 2.66 12.94
N VAL A 67 -35.08 3.87 12.46
CA VAL A 67 -36.20 4.68 12.95
C VAL A 67 -37.55 4.18 12.42
N SER A 68 -37.55 3.42 11.31
CA SER A 68 -38.74 2.89 10.68
C SER A 68 -39.18 1.54 11.26
N ASP A 69 -40.42 1.49 11.73
CA ASP A 69 -41.07 0.23 12.15
C ASP A 69 -41.13 -0.77 10.99
N VAL A 70 -41.42 -0.27 9.79
CA VAL A 70 -41.63 -1.08 8.59
C VAL A 70 -40.33 -1.80 8.21
N ALA A 71 -39.20 -1.09 8.24
CA ALA A 71 -37.89 -1.67 7.95
C ALA A 71 -37.48 -2.72 9.00
N VAL A 72 -37.66 -2.40 10.29
CA VAL A 72 -37.32 -3.32 11.40
C VAL A 72 -38.19 -4.58 11.39
N GLU A 73 -39.49 -4.48 11.09
CA GLU A 73 -40.37 -5.63 10.96
C GLU A 73 -39.90 -6.56 9.82
N VAL A 74 -39.53 -6.01 8.67
CA VAL A 74 -38.98 -6.78 7.53
C VAL A 74 -37.64 -7.42 7.91
N ALA A 75 -36.75 -6.68 8.56
CA ALA A 75 -35.45 -7.18 8.99
C ALA A 75 -35.59 -8.34 10.00
N ASN A 76 -36.47 -8.20 11.00
CA ASN A 76 -36.74 -9.24 12.00
C ASN A 76 -37.50 -10.45 11.41
N ALA A 77 -38.33 -10.27 10.39
CA ALA A 77 -38.94 -11.40 9.69
C ALA A 77 -37.89 -12.29 9.02
N ALA A 78 -36.78 -11.71 8.54
CA ALA A 78 -35.67 -12.44 7.95
C ALA A 78 -34.67 -12.98 8.99
N SER A 79 -34.41 -12.25 10.08
CA SER A 79 -33.49 -12.67 11.15
C SER A 79 -33.97 -12.12 12.50
N PRO A 80 -34.81 -12.87 13.23
CA PRO A 80 -35.48 -12.38 14.44
C PRO A 80 -34.51 -12.06 15.58
N GLY A 81 -34.76 -10.95 16.28
CA GLY A 81 -34.09 -10.59 17.53
C GLY A 81 -32.79 -9.82 17.35
N LEU A 82 -32.41 -9.45 16.13
CA LEU A 82 -31.20 -8.69 15.82
C LEU A 82 -31.46 -7.21 15.52
N PHE A 83 -32.72 -6.79 15.43
CA PHE A 83 -33.10 -5.44 15.00
C PHE A 83 -34.09 -4.80 15.95
N SER A 84 -33.91 -3.51 16.23
CA SER A 84 -34.80 -2.74 17.10
C SER A 84 -35.13 -1.35 16.53
N VAL A 85 -36.28 -0.80 16.89
CA VAL A 85 -36.69 0.55 16.46
C VAL A 85 -36.06 1.58 17.40
N ALA A 86 -35.27 2.51 16.86
CA ALA A 86 -34.68 3.61 17.62
C ALA A 86 -34.42 4.85 16.77
N ASP A 87 -34.47 6.03 17.40
CA ASP A 87 -34.02 7.28 16.80
C ASP A 87 -32.49 7.37 17.00
N ILE A 88 -31.75 7.71 15.94
CA ILE A 88 -30.28 7.88 16.00
C ILE A 88 -29.85 8.93 17.04
N LYS A 89 -30.71 9.88 17.38
CA LYS A 89 -30.46 10.89 18.41
C LYS A 89 -30.66 10.38 19.84
N HIS A 90 -31.24 9.20 20.01
CA HIS A 90 -31.53 8.57 21.31
C HIS A 90 -31.43 7.04 21.19
N LEU A 91 -30.21 6.51 21.20
CA LEU A 91 -29.97 5.08 21.06
C LEU A 91 -30.22 4.33 22.39
N PRO A 92 -30.96 3.21 22.39
CA PRO A 92 -31.37 2.49 23.61
C PRO A 92 -30.25 1.57 24.14
N PHE A 93 -29.00 2.02 24.09
CA PHE A 93 -27.83 1.26 24.52
C PHE A 93 -27.05 2.04 25.57
N GLU A 94 -26.33 1.32 26.42
CA GLU A 94 -25.42 1.91 27.40
C GLU A 94 -24.17 2.48 26.75
N ASP A 95 -23.44 3.31 27.48
CA ASP A 95 -22.17 3.87 27.02
C ASP A 95 -21.15 2.76 26.74
N ASN A 96 -20.40 2.89 25.63
CA ASN A 96 -19.34 1.97 25.25
C ASN A 96 -19.80 0.50 25.13
N SER A 97 -21.01 0.26 24.61
CA SER A 97 -21.58 -1.07 24.44
C SER A 97 -21.03 -1.82 23.22
N PHE A 98 -20.56 -1.11 22.19
CA PHE A 98 -20.09 -1.71 20.93
C PHE A 98 -18.62 -1.42 20.64
N ASP A 99 -17.89 -2.42 20.13
CA ASP A 99 -16.51 -2.23 19.68
C ASP A 99 -16.44 -1.27 18.49
N CYS A 100 -17.40 -1.41 17.56
CA CYS A 100 -17.57 -0.53 16.42
C CYS A 100 -19.04 -0.13 16.21
N VAL A 101 -19.27 1.11 15.81
CA VAL A 101 -20.58 1.56 15.31
C VAL A 101 -20.43 1.89 13.83
N VAL A 102 -21.31 1.35 13.01
CA VAL A 102 -21.34 1.59 11.57
C VAL A 102 -22.63 2.31 11.21
N SER A 103 -22.56 3.20 10.23
CA SER A 103 -23.74 3.82 9.65
C SER A 103 -23.49 4.08 8.18
N THR A 104 -24.41 3.64 7.33
CA THR A 104 -24.23 3.67 5.88
C THR A 104 -25.49 4.21 5.24
N ASP A 105 -25.32 5.23 4.40
CA ASP A 105 -26.40 5.90 3.67
C ASP A 105 -27.57 6.29 4.60
N CYS A 106 -27.22 6.97 5.70
CA CYS A 106 -28.12 7.34 6.80
C CYS A 106 -27.90 8.77 7.30
N PHE A 107 -26.68 9.32 7.27
CA PHE A 107 -26.41 10.65 7.82
C PHE A 107 -26.91 11.79 6.92
N GLU A 108 -26.88 11.61 5.61
CA GLU A 108 -27.45 12.50 4.60
C GLU A 108 -28.98 12.67 4.74
N HIS A 109 -29.63 11.73 5.43
CA HIS A 109 -31.07 11.70 5.69
C HIS A 109 -31.50 12.53 6.91
N LEU A 110 -30.55 13.11 7.65
CA LEU A 110 -30.79 13.99 8.79
C LEU A 110 -30.76 15.46 8.37
N GLU A 111 -31.55 16.30 9.03
CA GLU A 111 -31.38 17.75 8.96
C GLU A 111 -30.03 18.15 9.57
N GLU A 112 -29.36 19.16 9.01
CA GLU A 112 -28.04 19.62 9.46
C GLU A 112 -27.97 19.90 10.98
N GLN A 113 -29.05 20.44 11.55
CA GLN A 113 -29.14 20.75 12.98
C GLN A 113 -29.18 19.52 13.90
N ASP A 114 -29.54 18.35 13.35
CA ASP A 114 -29.66 17.09 14.07
C ASP A 114 -28.37 16.25 14.03
N VAL A 115 -27.47 16.52 13.07
CA VAL A 115 -26.18 15.81 12.90
C VAL A 115 -25.34 15.79 14.18
N PRO A 116 -25.17 16.89 14.93
CA PRO A 116 -24.38 16.86 16.17
C PRO A 116 -24.93 15.91 17.24
N ALA A 117 -26.27 15.83 17.38
CA ALA A 117 -26.89 14.94 18.36
C ALA A 117 -26.73 13.46 17.97
N ALA A 118 -26.85 13.14 16.69
CA ALA A 118 -26.58 11.80 16.16
C ALA A 118 -25.12 11.37 16.38
N LEU A 119 -24.15 12.23 16.07
CA LEU A 119 -22.73 11.94 16.29
C LEU A 119 -22.39 11.77 17.78
N ALA A 120 -23.04 12.52 18.67
CA ALA A 120 -22.88 12.38 20.11
C ALA A 120 -23.34 10.99 20.61
N GLU A 121 -24.46 10.46 20.08
CA GLU A 121 -24.91 9.11 20.40
C GLU A 121 -23.97 8.03 19.85
N LEU A 122 -23.52 8.15 18.60
CA LEU A 122 -22.51 7.24 18.03
C LEU A 122 -21.24 7.21 18.89
N ARG A 123 -20.78 8.39 19.34
CA ARG A 123 -19.65 8.51 20.25
C ARG A 123 -19.95 7.82 21.58
N ARG A 124 -21.14 8.03 22.14
CA ARG A 124 -21.53 7.50 23.45
C ARG A 124 -21.50 5.97 23.45
N VAL A 125 -22.12 5.33 22.47
CA VAL A 125 -22.26 3.86 22.41
C VAL A 125 -21.00 3.14 21.88
N SER A 126 -20.15 3.81 21.10
CA SER A 126 -18.89 3.23 20.60
C SER A 126 -17.81 3.19 21.69
N ARG A 127 -17.07 2.08 21.77
CA ARG A 127 -15.83 1.95 22.55
C ARG A 127 -14.64 2.63 21.88
N GLY A 128 -14.58 2.57 20.55
CA GLY A 128 -13.38 2.95 19.80
C GLY A 128 -13.68 3.41 18.40
N SER A 129 -14.15 2.53 17.52
CA SER A 129 -14.22 2.83 16.09
C SER A 129 -15.63 3.22 15.64
N VAL A 130 -15.70 4.15 14.68
CA VAL A 130 -16.93 4.47 13.96
C VAL A 130 -16.65 4.45 12.46
N TYR A 131 -17.51 3.81 11.68
CA TYR A 131 -17.43 3.81 10.21
C TYR A 131 -18.68 4.49 9.66
N LEU A 132 -18.49 5.55 8.88
CA LEU A 132 -19.56 6.24 8.18
C LEU A 132 -19.38 6.09 6.68
N ARG A 133 -20.45 5.76 5.97
CA ARG A 133 -20.54 5.90 4.51
C ARG A 133 -21.70 6.84 4.21
N ILE A 134 -21.43 7.94 3.52
CA ILE A 134 -22.38 9.05 3.37
C ILE A 134 -22.46 9.46 1.91
N ALA A 135 -23.67 9.60 1.37
CA ALA A 135 -23.88 10.21 0.05
C ALA A 135 -23.53 11.70 0.05
N LEU A 136 -22.89 12.16 -1.02
CA LEU A 136 -22.45 13.54 -1.24
C LEU A 136 -23.31 14.26 -2.30
N THR A 137 -24.28 13.57 -2.88
CA THR A 137 -25.16 14.06 -3.95
C THR A 137 -26.63 13.85 -3.60
N GLU A 138 -27.52 14.60 -4.25
CA GLU A 138 -28.96 14.45 -4.06
C GLU A 138 -29.44 13.03 -4.35
N ASP A 139 -30.46 12.58 -3.62
CA ASP A 139 -31.11 11.32 -3.94
C ASP A 139 -31.89 11.42 -5.26
N ARG A 140 -32.24 10.27 -5.83
CA ARG A 140 -33.00 10.17 -7.09
C ARG A 140 -34.28 11.01 -7.12
N ASP A 141 -34.94 11.15 -5.96
CA ASP A 141 -36.22 11.85 -5.84
C ASP A 141 -36.04 13.30 -5.33
N SER A 142 -34.79 13.76 -5.12
CA SER A 142 -34.39 15.06 -4.54
C SER A 142 -35.23 15.44 -3.31
N LYS A 143 -35.47 14.48 -2.42
CA LYS A 143 -36.42 14.61 -1.32
C LYS A 143 -35.89 14.07 0.01
N TRP A 144 -35.11 13.00 -0.05
CA TRP A 144 -34.78 12.19 1.12
C TRP A 144 -33.40 12.52 1.67
N HIS A 145 -32.45 12.96 0.84
CA HIS A 145 -31.19 13.52 1.34
C HIS A 145 -31.42 14.97 1.77
N LEU A 146 -31.54 15.18 3.08
CA LEU A 146 -31.81 16.47 3.71
C LEU A 146 -30.54 17.30 3.91
N THR A 147 -29.38 16.65 4.05
CA THR A 147 -28.07 17.29 4.19
C THR A 147 -27.14 16.81 3.08
N ILE A 148 -26.82 17.69 2.13
CA ILE A 148 -25.87 17.45 1.05
C ILE A 148 -24.66 18.37 1.25
N GLN A 149 -23.57 17.78 1.74
CA GLN A 149 -22.35 18.49 2.09
C GLN A 149 -21.13 17.70 1.59
N ASN A 150 -19.99 18.36 1.41
CA ASN A 150 -18.76 17.71 0.99
C ASN A 150 -18.09 16.92 2.13
N ARG A 151 -17.06 16.12 1.81
CA ARG A 151 -16.32 15.32 2.79
C ARG A 151 -15.75 16.16 3.94
N GLU A 152 -15.14 17.30 3.62
CA GLU A 152 -14.49 18.14 4.63
C GLU A 152 -15.48 18.66 5.67
N TRP A 153 -16.70 18.99 5.26
CA TRP A 153 -17.77 19.37 6.18
C TRP A 153 -18.14 18.22 7.12
N TRP A 154 -18.36 17.02 6.57
CA TRP A 154 -18.68 15.84 7.37
C TRP A 154 -17.56 15.46 8.36
N GLU A 155 -16.31 15.46 7.90
CA GLU A 155 -15.12 15.27 8.75
C GLU A 155 -15.10 16.29 9.88
N THR A 156 -15.32 17.57 9.57
CA THR A 156 -15.35 18.66 10.56
C THR A 156 -16.40 18.40 11.64
N ARG A 157 -17.64 18.05 11.27
CA ARG A 157 -18.71 17.70 12.22
C ARG A 157 -18.31 16.52 13.12
N CYS A 158 -17.64 15.51 12.55
CA CYS A 158 -17.15 14.37 13.31
C CYS A 158 -16.08 14.79 14.33
N PHE A 159 -15.14 15.66 13.96
CA PHE A 159 -14.09 16.12 14.87
C PHE A 159 -14.63 17.01 15.98
N GLU A 160 -15.61 17.87 15.69
CA GLU A 160 -16.37 18.64 16.68
C GLU A 160 -17.07 17.72 17.70
N ALA A 161 -17.58 16.57 17.27
CA ALA A 161 -18.19 15.57 18.14
C ALA A 161 -17.17 14.78 19.00
N GLY A 162 -15.86 15.06 18.88
CA GLY A 162 -14.82 14.40 19.66
C GLY A 162 -14.26 13.13 19.01
N PHE A 163 -14.33 13.02 17.68
CA PHE A 163 -13.63 11.98 16.93
C PHE A 163 -12.33 12.50 16.33
N ARG A 164 -11.51 11.57 15.83
CA ARG A 164 -10.38 11.80 14.94
C ARG A 164 -10.40 10.78 13.80
N LYS A 165 -9.65 11.00 12.72
CA LYS A 165 -9.40 10.01 11.68
C LYS A 165 -8.82 8.75 12.31
N HIS A 166 -9.40 7.61 11.98
CA HIS A 166 -8.89 6.33 12.45
C HIS A 166 -7.50 6.04 11.86
N PRO A 167 -6.61 5.32 12.55
CA PRO A 167 -5.27 4.96 12.05
C PRO A 167 -5.26 4.27 10.68
N ARG A 168 -6.37 3.63 10.31
CA ARG A 168 -6.57 2.90 9.05
C ARG A 168 -7.44 3.63 8.03
N TYR A 169 -7.55 4.95 8.13
CA TYR A 169 -8.43 5.79 7.29
C TYR A 169 -8.36 5.45 5.80
N PHE A 170 -7.14 5.36 5.26
CA PHE A 170 -6.91 5.17 3.83
C PHE A 170 -7.18 3.74 3.31
N LEU A 171 -7.58 2.79 4.18
CA LEU A 171 -8.09 1.50 3.72
C LEU A 171 -9.52 1.61 3.15
N ALA A 172 -10.35 2.46 3.77
CA ALA A 172 -11.71 2.74 3.29
C ALA A 172 -11.73 3.87 2.26
N SER A 173 -10.82 4.83 2.40
CA SER A 173 -10.73 5.99 1.51
C SER A 173 -9.32 6.11 0.92
N PRO A 174 -8.99 5.35 -0.14
CA PRO A 174 -7.66 5.34 -0.72
C PRO A 174 -7.21 6.75 -1.13
N PHE A 175 -6.01 7.15 -0.71
CA PHE A 175 -5.49 8.52 -0.84
C PHE A 175 -5.58 9.09 -2.26
N GLY A 176 -5.09 8.37 -3.28
CA GLY A 176 -5.12 8.82 -4.68
C GLY A 176 -6.51 8.82 -5.33
N ALA A 177 -7.55 8.32 -4.63
CA ALA A 177 -8.94 8.31 -5.11
C ALA A 177 -9.81 9.38 -4.42
N LEU A 178 -9.23 10.19 -3.53
CA LEU A 178 -10.00 11.15 -2.73
C LEU A 178 -10.68 12.24 -3.58
N ASP A 179 -10.10 12.61 -4.73
CA ASP A 179 -10.73 13.56 -5.66
C ASP A 179 -11.85 12.94 -6.51
N SER A 180 -11.89 11.62 -6.63
CA SER A 180 -12.91 10.91 -7.43
C SER A 180 -14.11 10.43 -6.61
N GLN A 181 -14.08 10.60 -5.28
CA GLN A 181 -15.21 10.37 -4.37
C GLN A 181 -16.26 11.48 -4.49
N LEU A 182 -16.96 11.53 -5.62
CA LEU A 182 -17.92 12.60 -5.91
C LEU A 182 -19.34 12.31 -5.42
N ASP A 183 -19.74 11.03 -5.39
CA ASP A 183 -21.12 10.64 -5.08
C ASP A 183 -21.31 10.19 -3.62
N ASN A 184 -20.25 9.66 -3.00
CA ASN A 184 -20.24 9.21 -1.62
C ASN A 184 -18.81 9.22 -1.07
N CYS A 185 -18.67 9.33 0.25
CA CYS A 185 -17.40 9.13 0.94
C CYS A 185 -17.53 8.10 2.05
N ALA A 186 -16.40 7.49 2.41
CA ALA A 186 -16.23 6.70 3.62
C ALA A 186 -15.37 7.49 4.62
N ILE A 187 -15.89 7.71 5.82
CA ILE A 187 -15.20 8.40 6.91
C ILE A 187 -15.02 7.41 8.06
N LEU A 188 -13.78 7.01 8.29
CA LEU A 188 -13.42 6.09 9.36
C LEU A 188 -12.85 6.88 10.56
N LEU A 189 -13.44 6.66 11.73
CA LEU A 189 -13.21 7.47 12.91
C LEU A 189 -12.74 6.64 14.10
N GLU A 190 -11.94 7.27 14.95
CA GLU A 190 -11.58 6.80 16.27
C GLU A 190 -12.11 7.78 17.34
N LYS A 191 -12.67 7.21 18.39
CA LYS A 191 -13.15 7.92 19.57
C LYS A 191 -11.97 8.45 20.39
N ILE A 192 -11.87 9.76 20.54
CA ILE A 192 -10.85 10.38 21.40
C ILE A 192 -11.16 10.03 22.88
N PRO A 193 -10.17 9.67 23.72
CA PRO A 193 -10.38 9.47 25.15
C PRO A 193 -11.06 10.67 25.83
N ASN A 194 -12.02 10.43 26.73
CA ASN A 194 -12.80 11.49 27.37
C ASN A 194 -11.94 12.52 28.12
N ASP A 195 -10.89 12.08 28.82
CA ASP A 195 -9.98 12.98 29.52
C ASP A 195 -9.20 13.88 28.55
N ALA A 196 -8.66 13.31 27.48
CA ALA A 196 -7.94 14.03 26.45
C ALA A 196 -8.84 15.06 25.76
N ASN A 197 -10.04 14.64 25.33
CA ASN A 197 -10.99 15.52 24.64
C ASN A 197 -11.44 16.70 25.52
N ARG A 198 -11.56 16.50 26.84
CA ARG A 198 -11.90 17.56 27.80
C ARG A 198 -10.74 18.51 28.05
N ARG A 199 -9.51 17.98 28.19
CA ARG A 199 -8.31 18.78 28.50
C ARG A 199 -7.82 19.57 27.29
N PHE A 200 -8.08 19.06 26.09
CA PHE A 200 -7.63 19.61 24.82
C PHE A 200 -8.80 19.62 23.82
N PRO A 201 -9.78 20.52 24.04
CA PRO A 201 -10.92 20.67 23.15
C PRO A 201 -10.48 21.17 21.78
N LEU A 202 -11.30 20.94 20.74
CA LEU A 202 -10.92 21.24 19.36
C LEU A 202 -10.65 22.73 19.15
N GLU A 203 -11.40 23.60 19.81
CA GLU A 203 -11.25 25.05 19.74
C GLU A 203 -9.83 25.50 20.15
N GLN A 204 -9.29 24.90 21.21
CA GLN A 204 -7.92 25.19 21.65
C GLN A 204 -6.87 24.72 20.62
N LEU A 205 -7.09 23.57 19.98
CA LEU A 205 -6.19 23.11 18.91
C LEU A 205 -6.25 24.01 17.67
N LEU A 206 -7.43 24.54 17.36
CA LEU A 206 -7.60 25.49 16.24
C LEU A 206 -6.92 26.84 16.53
N GLU A 207 -6.94 27.30 17.78
CA GLU A 207 -6.19 28.49 18.21
C GLU A 207 -4.67 28.30 18.08
N GLU A 208 -4.17 27.10 18.38
CA GLU A 208 -2.75 26.72 18.28
C GLU A 208 -2.34 26.24 16.87
N ARG A 209 -3.25 26.24 15.88
CA ARG A 209 -3.08 25.57 14.58
C ARG A 209 -1.82 25.96 13.79
N GLN A 210 -1.30 27.17 14.00
CA GLN A 210 -0.07 27.63 13.35
C GLN A 210 1.20 26.98 13.91
N LEU A 211 1.16 26.52 15.16
CA LEU A 211 2.29 25.92 15.86
C LEU A 211 2.11 24.41 16.06
N HIS A 212 0.91 23.98 16.43
CA HIS A 212 0.60 22.59 16.77
C HIS A 212 -0.80 22.21 16.25
N THR A 213 -0.88 21.20 15.37
CA THR A 213 -2.18 20.61 14.95
C THR A 213 -2.13 19.09 14.98
N ASP A 214 -3.16 18.47 15.55
CA ASP A 214 -3.39 17.04 15.42
C ASP A 214 -4.00 16.82 14.04
N MET A 215 -3.19 16.37 13.08
CA MET A 215 -3.66 16.18 11.70
C MET A 215 -4.73 15.11 11.61
N SER A 216 -4.93 14.25 12.61
CA SER A 216 -6.07 13.33 12.63
C SER A 216 -7.39 14.03 13.03
N ARG A 217 -7.35 15.26 13.54
CA ARG A 217 -8.52 16.08 13.92
C ARG A 217 -8.72 17.30 13.02
N GLU A 218 -8.07 17.31 11.86
CA GLU A 218 -8.20 18.36 10.86
C GLU A 218 -8.77 17.77 9.57
N ALA A 219 -9.69 18.49 8.92
CA ALA A 219 -10.29 18.07 7.66
C ALA A 219 -9.45 18.56 6.47
N GLY A 220 -9.54 17.83 5.35
CA GLY A 220 -9.00 18.27 4.06
C GLY A 220 -7.53 17.96 3.79
N ARG A 221 -7.06 18.50 2.66
CA ARG A 221 -5.83 18.09 1.94
C ARG A 221 -4.55 18.08 2.79
N ARG A 222 -4.33 19.12 3.60
CA ARG A 222 -3.13 19.21 4.46
C ARG A 222 -3.06 18.07 5.47
N SER A 223 -4.18 17.80 6.11
CA SER A 223 -4.32 16.68 7.05
C SER A 223 -4.08 15.36 6.33
N ASP A 224 -4.74 15.15 5.18
CA ASP A 224 -4.65 13.91 4.42
C ASP A 224 -3.21 13.60 4.00
N ALA A 225 -2.48 14.59 3.48
CA ALA A 225 -1.06 14.46 3.11
C ALA A 225 -0.22 13.96 4.29
N HIS A 226 -0.32 14.64 5.43
CA HIS A 226 0.52 14.30 6.58
C HIS A 226 0.18 12.93 7.18
N ASN A 227 -1.10 12.54 7.25
CA ASN A 227 -1.50 11.21 7.71
C ASN A 227 -1.00 10.12 6.73
N MET A 228 -1.00 10.39 5.42
CA MET A 228 -0.54 9.43 4.40
C MET A 228 0.95 9.13 4.54
N ARG A 229 1.79 10.13 4.84
CA ARG A 229 3.22 9.90 5.09
C ARG A 229 3.49 8.95 6.27
N TYR A 230 2.75 9.10 7.37
CA TYR A 230 2.83 8.15 8.49
C TYR A 230 2.33 6.76 8.10
N ALA A 231 1.27 6.68 7.29
CA ALA A 231 0.77 5.40 6.78
C ALA A 231 1.83 4.70 5.89
N GLU A 232 2.57 5.45 5.09
CA GLU A 232 3.66 4.92 4.26
C GLU A 232 4.91 4.54 5.06
N ALA A 233 5.27 5.33 6.09
CA ALA A 233 6.30 4.93 7.04
C ALA A 233 5.96 3.60 7.74
N ALA A 234 4.69 3.40 8.14
CA ALA A 234 4.24 2.17 8.77
C ALA A 234 4.51 0.92 7.91
N ARG A 235 4.46 1.05 6.57
CA ARG A 235 4.75 -0.05 5.63
C ARG A 235 6.25 -0.41 5.59
N ALA A 236 7.12 0.51 5.99
CA ALA A 236 8.57 0.32 6.00
C ALA A 236 9.11 -0.20 7.34
N ILE A 237 8.31 -0.08 8.41
CA ILE A 237 8.58 -0.62 9.75
C ILE A 237 8.51 -2.15 9.70
N ARG A 238 9.60 -2.81 10.07
CA ARG A 238 9.69 -4.27 10.14
C ARG A 238 9.09 -4.76 11.47
N PRO A 239 8.61 -6.02 11.53
CA PRO A 239 8.16 -6.59 12.79
C PRO A 239 9.23 -6.54 13.87
N GLY A 240 8.85 -6.06 15.05
CA GLY A 240 9.72 -5.88 16.21
C GLY A 240 10.55 -4.60 16.22
N ASP A 241 10.52 -3.77 15.18
CA ASP A 241 11.31 -2.53 15.15
C ASP A 241 10.98 -1.63 16.36
N ARG A 242 12.02 -1.06 16.96
CA ARG A 242 11.90 0.05 17.93
C ARG A 242 11.87 1.35 17.14
N VAL A 243 10.72 2.01 17.15
CA VAL A 243 10.44 3.21 16.37
C VAL A 243 10.74 4.45 17.20
N LEU A 244 11.47 5.38 16.60
CA LEU A 244 11.63 6.75 17.08
C LEU A 244 10.97 7.71 16.08
N ASP A 245 10.14 8.61 16.57
CA ASP A 245 9.49 9.66 15.78
C ASP A 245 9.98 11.02 16.28
N VAL A 246 10.85 11.66 15.51
CA VAL A 246 11.50 12.91 15.89
C VAL A 246 10.78 14.09 15.24
N ALA A 247 10.45 15.09 16.06
CA ALA A 247 9.46 16.11 15.78
C ALA A 247 8.04 15.52 15.58
N CYS A 248 7.62 14.67 16.53
CA CYS A 248 6.35 13.95 16.45
C CYS A 248 5.11 14.87 16.57
N GLY A 249 5.30 16.15 16.89
CA GLY A 249 4.21 17.10 17.12
C GLY A 249 3.25 16.62 18.19
N LEU A 250 1.96 16.66 17.89
CA LEU A 250 0.89 16.21 18.78
C LEU A 250 0.75 14.68 18.86
N GLY A 251 1.62 13.91 18.19
CA GLY A 251 1.75 12.47 18.39
C GLY A 251 0.78 11.58 17.61
N TYR A 252 -0.02 12.12 16.69
CA TYR A 252 -0.99 11.34 15.90
C TYR A 252 -0.36 10.28 15.00
N GLY A 253 0.89 10.48 14.57
CA GLY A 253 1.68 9.49 13.84
C GLY A 253 1.89 8.18 14.61
N SER A 254 1.91 8.25 15.95
CA SER A 254 2.10 7.09 16.83
C SER A 254 1.05 6.00 16.60
N THR A 255 -0.23 6.37 16.54
CA THR A 255 -1.32 5.42 16.38
C THR A 255 -1.35 4.85 14.96
N ILE A 256 -1.05 5.68 13.96
CA ILE A 256 -0.96 5.25 12.55
C ILE A 256 0.15 4.21 12.40
N MET A 257 1.36 4.49 12.90
CA MET A 257 2.48 3.56 12.77
C MET A 257 2.30 2.30 13.61
N THR A 258 1.77 2.40 14.83
CA THR A 258 1.59 1.22 15.71
C THR A 258 0.45 0.30 15.23
N HIS A 259 -0.66 0.83 14.73
CA HIS A 259 -1.79 0.01 14.25
C HIS A 259 -1.61 -0.55 12.84
N ASN A 260 -0.70 0.04 12.04
CA ASN A 260 -0.40 -0.40 10.67
C ASN A 260 0.96 -1.10 10.55
N SER A 261 1.66 -1.33 11.66
CA SER A 261 2.89 -2.11 11.70
C SER A 261 2.87 -3.11 12.85
N ARG A 262 3.98 -3.81 13.04
CA ARG A 262 4.22 -4.70 14.19
C ARG A 262 5.44 -4.24 14.98
N CYS A 263 5.64 -2.92 15.11
CA CYS A 263 6.73 -2.38 15.93
C CYS A 263 6.64 -2.89 17.37
N ALA A 264 7.79 -3.09 18.01
CA ALA A 264 7.84 -3.47 19.42
C ALA A 264 7.53 -2.28 20.35
N SER A 265 7.96 -1.07 19.95
CA SER A 265 7.75 0.15 20.72
C SER A 265 7.82 1.38 19.83
N TYR A 266 7.22 2.46 20.29
CA TYR A 266 7.25 3.79 19.70
C TYR A 266 7.67 4.83 20.76
N LEU A 267 8.59 5.72 20.40
CA LEU A 267 8.93 6.91 21.16
C LEU A 267 8.79 8.15 20.28
N GLY A 268 7.88 9.06 20.64
CA GLY A 268 7.75 10.37 20.01
C GLY A 268 8.52 11.45 20.78
N ILE A 269 9.26 12.31 20.08
CA ILE A 269 9.97 13.45 20.67
C ILE A 269 9.58 14.74 19.97
N ASP A 270 9.24 15.76 20.76
CA ASP A 270 8.94 17.11 20.28
C ASP A 270 9.44 18.16 21.28
N ASN A 271 9.76 19.38 20.81
CA ASN A 271 10.27 20.43 21.68
C ASN A 271 9.17 21.09 22.53
N SER A 272 7.91 20.98 22.11
CA SER A 272 6.76 21.65 22.73
C SER A 272 6.19 20.85 23.90
N ALA A 273 6.21 21.47 25.08
CA ALA A 273 5.57 20.91 26.26
C ALA A 273 4.06 20.73 26.07
N PHE A 274 3.41 21.63 25.32
CA PHE A 274 1.99 21.49 24.99
C PHE A 274 1.76 20.24 24.13
N ALA A 275 2.56 20.07 23.08
CA ALA A 275 2.43 18.96 22.16
C ALA A 275 2.60 17.60 22.86
N ILE A 276 3.63 17.48 23.69
CA ILE A 276 3.89 16.26 24.47
C ILE A 276 2.80 16.00 25.50
N ASN A 277 2.28 17.03 26.19
CA ASN A 277 1.19 16.84 27.14
C ASN A 277 -0.11 16.34 26.48
N TYR A 278 -0.40 16.82 25.27
CA TYR A 278 -1.51 16.33 24.46
C TYR A 278 -1.27 14.89 24.01
N ALA A 279 -0.09 14.59 23.46
CA ALA A 279 0.25 13.28 22.94
C ALA A 279 0.14 12.20 24.03
N ARG A 280 0.65 12.49 25.23
CA ARG A 280 0.51 11.61 26.40
C ARG A 280 -0.94 11.40 26.81
N ALA A 281 -1.76 12.44 26.80
CA ALA A 281 -3.17 12.30 27.14
C ALA A 281 -3.96 11.49 26.08
N SER A 282 -3.56 11.60 24.80
CA SER A 282 -4.31 11.07 23.67
C SER A 282 -3.90 9.67 23.22
N PHE A 283 -2.62 9.32 23.32
CA PHE A 283 -2.05 8.17 22.60
C PHE A 283 -1.12 7.27 23.44
N GLU A 284 -0.62 7.75 24.59
CA GLU A 284 0.27 6.95 25.43
C GLU A 284 -0.50 5.75 26.00
N ASP A 285 0.09 4.56 25.86
CA ASP A 285 -0.55 3.32 26.26
C ASP A 285 -0.16 2.94 27.70
N GLN A 286 -1.03 2.18 28.36
CA GLN A 286 -0.77 1.75 29.73
C GLN A 286 0.36 0.71 29.83
N ALA A 287 0.63 -0.04 28.75
CA ALA A 287 1.72 -1.01 28.72
C ALA A 287 3.10 -0.34 28.52
N GLY A 288 3.14 0.94 28.17
CA GLY A 288 4.36 1.71 27.98
C GLY A 288 5.12 1.33 26.71
N ALA A 289 4.45 0.78 25.70
CA ALA A 289 5.02 0.54 24.38
C ALA A 289 5.03 1.82 23.53
N VAL A 290 4.13 2.76 23.78
CA VAL A 290 4.00 4.06 23.10
C VAL A 290 4.27 5.16 24.12
N ARG A 291 5.38 5.89 23.96
CA ARG A 291 5.79 6.95 24.89
C ARG A 291 6.05 8.26 24.17
N PHE A 292 6.00 9.35 24.94
CA PHE A 292 6.33 10.69 24.44
C PHE A 292 7.27 11.42 25.39
N GLN A 293 8.23 12.13 24.81
CA GLN A 293 9.25 12.88 25.55
C GLN A 293 9.46 14.28 24.98
N GLN A 294 9.61 15.28 25.85
CA GLN A 294 10.02 16.61 25.42
C GLN A 294 11.53 16.65 25.17
N GLY A 295 11.95 17.22 24.04
CA GLY A 295 13.36 17.41 23.70
C GLY A 295 13.56 18.29 22.47
N SER A 296 14.62 19.11 22.47
CA SER A 296 15.01 19.92 21.31
C SER A 296 16.00 19.17 20.43
N LEU A 297 15.76 19.18 19.12
CA LEU A 297 16.68 18.59 18.15
C LEU A 297 17.84 19.55 17.81
N PRO A 298 19.04 19.02 17.52
CA PRO A 298 19.41 17.60 17.60
C PRO A 298 19.86 17.15 19.00
N GLU A 299 20.02 18.05 19.97
CA GLU A 299 20.63 17.78 21.29
C GLU A 299 19.94 16.65 22.06
N CYS A 300 18.62 16.54 21.95
CA CYS A 300 17.87 15.51 22.67
C CYS A 300 18.21 14.08 22.21
N LEU A 301 18.87 13.89 21.07
CA LEU A 301 19.27 12.57 20.60
C LEU A 301 20.51 12.04 21.33
N GLU A 302 21.34 12.91 21.92
CA GLU A 302 22.56 12.55 22.65
C GLU A 302 22.30 11.66 23.88
N GLN A 303 21.08 11.72 24.42
CA GLN A 303 20.68 10.89 25.55
C GLN A 303 20.52 9.40 25.18
N PHE A 304 20.37 9.09 23.90
CA PHE A 304 20.17 7.72 23.43
C PHE A 304 21.51 7.07 23.07
N PRO A 305 21.72 5.81 23.47
CA PRO A 305 22.89 5.05 23.03
C PRO A 305 22.93 4.86 21.52
N ASP A 306 24.10 4.56 20.99
CA ASP A 306 24.26 4.11 19.61
C ASP A 306 23.41 2.85 19.37
N ALA A 307 22.85 2.72 18.15
CA ALA A 307 22.10 1.54 17.74
C ALA A 307 20.91 1.16 18.66
N SER A 308 20.22 2.16 19.23
CA SER A 308 19.06 1.97 20.10
C SER A 308 17.71 1.87 19.38
N PHE A 309 17.62 2.29 18.12
CA PHE A 309 16.38 2.28 17.33
C PHE A 309 16.57 1.57 15.99
N ASP A 310 15.50 0.97 15.47
CA ASP A 310 15.53 0.24 14.19
C ASP A 310 14.88 1.04 13.06
N PHE A 311 13.98 1.96 13.43
CA PHE A 311 13.29 2.84 12.49
C PHE A 311 13.16 4.25 13.07
N ILE A 312 13.42 5.26 12.24
CA ILE A 312 13.17 6.67 12.55
C ILE A 312 12.18 7.24 11.54
N ALA A 313 11.15 7.94 12.02
CA ALA A 313 10.31 8.84 11.22
C ALA A 313 10.65 10.30 11.56
N SER A 314 10.69 11.17 10.55
CA SER A 314 10.81 12.62 10.72
C SER A 314 10.18 13.34 9.53
N PHE A 315 9.08 14.04 9.71
CA PHE A 315 8.37 14.67 8.60
C PHE A 315 8.36 16.18 8.75
N GLU A 316 8.70 16.90 7.68
CA GLU A 316 8.69 18.37 7.62
C GLU A 316 9.48 18.99 8.78
N THR A 317 10.72 18.51 8.95
CA THR A 317 11.59 18.89 10.07
C THR A 317 12.92 19.47 9.59
N LEU A 318 13.51 18.92 8.53
CA LEU A 318 14.89 19.21 8.12
C LEU A 318 15.08 20.67 7.69
N GLU A 319 14.06 21.25 7.06
CA GLU A 319 13.93 22.65 6.66
C GLU A 319 13.94 23.62 7.85
N HIS A 320 13.55 23.15 9.03
CA HIS A 320 13.48 23.92 10.27
C HIS A 320 14.73 23.79 11.15
N LEU A 321 15.69 22.92 10.80
CA LEU A 321 16.88 22.70 11.63
C LEU A 321 18.10 23.44 11.09
N GLN A 322 18.63 24.38 11.89
CA GLN A 322 19.90 25.05 11.58
C GLN A 322 21.10 24.09 11.54
N GLN A 323 21.04 23.00 12.32
CA GLN A 323 22.07 21.97 12.41
C GLN A 323 21.60 20.65 11.77
N ASN A 324 21.02 20.72 10.57
CA ASN A 324 20.47 19.56 9.85
C ASN A 324 21.49 18.42 9.61
N THR A 325 22.77 18.73 9.34
CA THR A 325 23.81 17.69 9.20
C THR A 325 24.04 16.94 10.52
N ARG A 326 24.18 17.65 11.65
CA ARG A 326 24.34 17.02 12.97
C ARG A 326 23.12 16.17 13.33
N PHE A 327 21.92 16.61 12.97
CA PHE A 327 20.71 15.83 13.16
C PHE A 327 20.77 14.50 12.39
N LEU A 328 21.16 14.52 11.11
CA LEU A 328 21.30 13.29 10.32
C LEU A 328 22.40 12.37 10.88
N ASP A 329 23.52 12.93 11.35
CA ASP A 329 24.59 12.18 12.02
C ASP A 329 24.08 11.48 13.29
N GLU A 330 23.29 12.17 14.11
CA GLU A 330 22.68 11.60 15.32
C GLU A 330 21.63 10.54 14.99
N CYS A 331 20.77 10.77 13.99
CA CYS A 331 19.83 9.76 13.48
C CYS A 331 20.58 8.49 13.04
N ARG A 332 21.67 8.64 12.28
CA ARG A 332 22.53 7.52 11.88
C ARG A 332 23.18 6.85 13.09
N ARG A 333 23.62 7.60 14.11
CA ARG A 333 24.26 7.06 15.31
C ARG A 333 23.30 6.15 16.08
N VAL A 334 22.08 6.64 16.36
CA VAL A 334 21.09 5.92 17.17
C VAL A 334 20.39 4.79 16.39
N LEU A 335 20.41 4.79 15.06
CA LEU A 335 19.94 3.67 14.25
C LEU A 335 20.85 2.43 14.40
N THR A 336 20.24 1.26 14.49
CA THR A 336 20.92 -0.03 14.34
C THR A 336 21.52 -0.15 12.94
N PRO A 337 22.58 -0.96 12.74
CA PRO A 337 22.99 -1.33 11.38
C PRO A 337 21.77 -1.89 10.63
N ALA A 338 21.58 -1.54 9.35
CA ALA A 338 20.36 -1.85 8.59
C ALA A 338 19.06 -1.17 9.06
N GLY A 339 19.11 -0.30 10.07
CA GLY A 339 17.99 0.52 10.49
C GLY A 339 17.61 1.57 9.44
N ARG A 340 16.35 1.98 9.44
CA ARG A 340 15.77 2.85 8.40
C ARG A 340 15.38 4.22 8.92
N LEU A 341 15.51 5.23 8.07
CA LEU A 341 14.99 6.58 8.27
C LEU A 341 13.98 6.89 7.16
N CYS A 342 12.77 7.24 7.53
CA CYS A 342 11.77 7.81 6.63
C CYS A 342 11.64 9.31 6.90
N ILE A 343 11.92 10.12 5.89
CA ILE A 343 11.97 11.58 6.02
C ILE A 343 11.19 12.28 4.92
N SER A 344 10.60 13.44 5.21
CA SER A 344 10.00 14.31 4.20
C SER A 344 10.41 15.76 4.35
N VAL A 345 10.46 16.47 3.22
CA VAL A 345 10.67 17.92 3.12
C VAL A 345 9.75 18.51 2.04
N PRO A 346 9.30 19.77 2.18
CA PRO A 346 8.67 20.49 1.09
C PRO A 346 9.61 20.57 -0.12
N ASN A 347 9.07 20.41 -1.32
CA ASN A 347 9.81 20.40 -2.58
C ASN A 347 9.64 21.73 -3.32
N ASP A 348 10.73 22.50 -3.39
CA ASP A 348 10.81 23.83 -3.98
C ASP A 348 9.64 24.75 -3.59
N TRP A 349 9.44 24.91 -2.28
CA TRP A 349 8.37 25.73 -1.71
C TRP A 349 8.68 27.25 -1.79
N THR A 350 9.26 27.71 -2.89
CA THR A 350 9.58 29.13 -3.11
C THR A 350 8.52 29.85 -3.95
N GLU A 351 8.34 31.15 -3.75
CA GLU A 351 7.49 32.01 -4.58
C GLU A 351 8.21 32.42 -5.89
N GLU A 352 7.57 33.23 -6.74
CA GLU A 352 8.14 33.69 -8.02
C GLU A 352 9.48 34.45 -7.87
N ASP A 353 9.74 35.01 -6.68
CA ASP A 353 10.99 35.70 -6.34
C ASP A 353 12.11 34.73 -5.88
N GLY A 354 11.82 33.43 -5.81
CA GLY A 354 12.74 32.39 -5.37
C GLY A 354 12.95 32.33 -3.86
N LEU A 355 12.14 33.05 -3.07
CA LEU A 355 12.17 33.02 -1.61
C LEU A 355 11.11 32.08 -1.06
N ASP A 356 11.44 31.38 0.02
CA ASP A 356 10.46 30.62 0.77
C ASP A 356 9.56 31.59 1.56
N PRO A 357 8.23 31.52 1.42
CA PRO A 357 7.32 32.40 2.14
C PRO A 357 7.26 32.09 3.64
N ASN A 358 7.75 30.92 4.08
CA ASN A 358 7.78 30.55 5.49
C ASN A 358 9.06 31.08 6.17
N PRO A 359 8.98 32.05 7.09
CA PRO A 359 10.14 32.61 7.78
C PRO A 359 10.85 31.61 8.72
N HIS A 360 10.23 30.45 8.99
CA HIS A 360 10.80 29.39 9.81
C HIS A 360 11.55 28.32 9.00
N HIS A 361 11.58 28.41 7.67
CA HIS A 361 12.43 27.57 6.82
C HIS A 361 13.83 28.19 6.71
N PHE A 362 14.82 27.49 7.25
CA PHE A 362 16.24 27.87 7.08
C PHE A 362 16.80 27.34 5.75
N HIS A 363 16.12 26.38 5.14
CA HIS A 363 16.59 25.65 3.98
C HIS A 363 15.45 25.33 3.00
N VAL A 364 15.62 25.72 1.74
CA VAL A 364 14.77 25.27 0.63
C VAL A 364 15.31 23.94 0.12
N TYR A 365 14.44 22.94 0.03
CA TYR A 365 14.79 21.61 -0.47
C TYR A 365 14.23 21.37 -1.86
N ASP A 366 14.95 20.54 -2.61
CA ASP A 366 14.51 19.85 -3.82
C ASP A 366 15.06 18.41 -3.78
N TRP A 367 14.70 17.59 -4.76
CA TRP A 367 15.19 16.21 -4.84
C TRP A 367 16.73 16.08 -4.85
N PRO A 368 17.48 16.79 -5.72
CA PRO A 368 18.94 16.74 -5.72
C PRO A 368 19.55 17.06 -4.35
N ARG A 369 19.14 18.16 -3.72
CA ARG A 369 19.68 18.58 -2.41
C ARG A 369 19.37 17.56 -1.32
N LEU A 370 18.13 17.06 -1.25
CA LEU A 370 17.75 16.08 -0.25
C LEU A 370 18.58 14.81 -0.38
N LEU A 371 18.67 14.26 -1.60
CA LEU A 371 19.39 13.02 -1.86
C LEU A 371 20.90 13.17 -1.63
N GLU A 372 21.50 14.29 -2.05
CA GLU A 372 22.92 14.58 -1.79
C GLU A 372 23.20 14.65 -0.29
N GLN A 373 22.36 15.33 0.48
CA GLN A 373 22.55 15.46 1.93
C GLN A 373 22.41 14.13 2.66
N LEU A 374 21.47 13.27 2.25
CA LEU A 374 21.30 11.93 2.81
C LEU A 374 22.49 11.01 2.48
N ASP A 375 23.03 11.10 1.26
CA ASP A 375 24.24 10.37 0.85
C ASP A 375 25.48 10.83 1.62
N GLN A 376 25.66 12.15 1.80
CA GLN A 376 26.75 12.72 2.60
C GLN A 376 26.68 12.31 4.08
N ALA A 377 25.47 12.16 4.62
CA ALA A 377 25.25 11.59 5.94
C ALA A 377 25.49 10.06 6.00
N GLY A 378 25.79 9.43 4.86
CA GLY A 378 26.16 8.01 4.74
C GLY A 378 24.98 7.05 4.60
N PHE A 379 23.77 7.54 4.34
CA PHE A 379 22.60 6.69 4.15
C PHE A 379 22.53 6.13 2.73
N ALA A 380 22.02 4.91 2.60
CA ALA A 380 21.69 4.32 1.31
C ALA A 380 20.19 4.48 1.01
N THR A 381 19.83 5.15 -0.09
CA THR A 381 18.43 5.37 -0.45
C THR A 381 17.75 4.09 -0.90
N GLU A 382 16.69 3.66 -0.20
CA GLU A 382 15.87 2.52 -0.58
C GLU A 382 14.75 2.92 -1.53
N LYS A 383 14.06 4.02 -1.25
CA LYS A 383 12.84 4.42 -1.96
C LYS A 383 12.66 5.93 -1.92
N THR A 384 12.14 6.49 -3.00
CA THR A 384 11.71 7.89 -3.11
C THR A 384 10.24 7.93 -3.52
N MET A 385 9.47 8.80 -2.86
CA MET A 385 8.06 9.03 -3.12
C MET A 385 7.79 10.52 -3.27
N ALA A 386 7.05 10.87 -4.33
CA ALA A 386 6.56 12.19 -4.61
C ALA A 386 5.09 12.28 -4.16
N GLU A 387 4.79 13.25 -3.30
CA GLU A 387 3.43 13.52 -2.83
C GLU A 387 2.94 14.87 -3.36
N THR A 388 1.72 14.89 -3.88
CA THR A 388 0.99 16.11 -4.25
C THR A 388 -0.45 15.96 -3.80
N VAL A 389 -1.02 16.99 -3.20
CA VAL A 389 -2.45 17.05 -2.84
C VAL A 389 -3.13 18.30 -3.35
N SER A 390 -2.40 19.37 -3.70
CA SER A 390 -3.01 20.61 -4.17
C SER A 390 -2.34 21.29 -5.36
N ARG A 391 -1.03 21.44 -5.35
CA ARG A 391 -0.31 22.14 -6.43
C ARG A 391 1.08 21.57 -6.57
N ARG A 392 1.86 21.86 -7.59
CA ARG A 392 3.30 21.55 -7.61
C ARG A 392 3.98 22.44 -8.61
N LYS A 393 5.30 22.56 -8.53
CA LYS A 393 6.04 23.31 -9.54
C LYS A 393 6.32 22.48 -10.77
N GLU A 394 5.89 22.99 -11.91
CA GLU A 394 6.20 22.44 -13.23
C GLU A 394 6.88 23.54 -14.05
N ALA A 395 8.07 23.26 -14.58
CA ALA A 395 8.90 24.23 -15.31
C ALA A 395 9.11 25.57 -14.55
N GLY A 396 9.19 25.53 -13.22
CA GLY A 396 9.44 26.69 -12.35
C GLY A 396 8.20 27.50 -11.98
N ALA A 397 6.99 27.07 -12.35
CA ALA A 397 5.74 27.73 -12.00
C ALA A 397 4.79 26.78 -11.25
N TRP A 398 4.01 27.31 -10.30
CA TRP A 398 2.97 26.55 -9.61
C TRP A 398 1.83 26.18 -10.56
N ALA A 399 1.48 24.90 -10.60
CA ALA A 399 0.32 24.35 -11.29
C ALA A 399 -0.58 23.63 -10.28
N ASP A 400 -1.90 23.68 -10.47
CA ASP A 400 -2.88 23.01 -9.62
C ASP A 400 -2.96 21.51 -9.95
N HIS A 401 -3.01 20.68 -8.90
CA HIS A 401 -3.07 19.22 -8.98
C HIS A 401 -3.98 18.63 -7.90
N GLY A 402 -4.35 17.36 -8.09
CA GLY A 402 -5.13 16.58 -7.13
C GLY A 402 -4.27 15.75 -6.18
N TYR A 403 -4.92 14.82 -5.47
CA TYR A 403 -4.25 13.81 -4.66
C TYR A 403 -3.48 12.83 -5.55
N GLU A 404 -2.16 12.87 -5.46
CA GLU A 404 -1.24 11.98 -6.14
C GLU A 404 -0.15 11.50 -5.18
N TRP A 405 0.03 10.19 -5.13
CA TRP A 405 1.15 9.55 -4.45
C TRP A 405 1.92 8.71 -5.47
N GLN A 406 3.13 9.13 -5.81
CA GLN A 406 3.93 8.50 -6.84
C GLN A 406 5.18 7.86 -6.24
N ASN A 407 5.24 6.53 -6.30
CA ASN A 407 6.49 5.80 -6.10
C ASN A 407 7.29 5.82 -7.41
N HIS A 408 8.57 6.18 -7.36
CA HIS A 408 9.42 6.22 -8.54
C HIS A 408 10.82 5.67 -8.25
N PRO A 409 11.57 5.25 -9.29
CA PRO A 409 12.98 4.94 -9.15
C PRO A 409 13.74 6.11 -8.53
N VAL A 410 14.74 5.81 -7.70
CA VAL A 410 15.58 6.81 -7.04
C VAL A 410 16.32 7.65 -8.08
N GLU A 411 16.73 7.02 -9.18
CA GLU A 411 17.47 7.62 -10.29
C GLU A 411 16.62 8.58 -11.13
N GLN A 412 15.30 8.59 -10.93
CA GLN A 412 14.35 9.46 -11.64
C GLN A 412 13.72 10.50 -10.71
N ALA A 413 14.14 10.59 -9.46
CA ALA A 413 13.47 11.45 -8.47
C ALA A 413 13.34 12.91 -8.91
N ASP A 414 14.37 13.46 -9.54
CA ASP A 414 14.39 14.83 -10.07
C ASP A 414 13.42 15.08 -11.24
N GLN A 415 12.88 14.02 -11.85
CA GLN A 415 11.89 14.09 -12.95
C GLN A 415 10.44 14.08 -12.45
N HIS A 416 10.22 13.91 -11.15
CA HIS A 416 8.89 13.84 -10.54
C HIS A 416 8.58 15.11 -9.73
N PRO A 417 7.94 16.13 -10.35
CA PRO A 417 7.51 17.31 -9.62
C PRO A 417 6.47 16.91 -8.56
N SER A 418 6.52 17.59 -7.41
CA SER A 418 5.70 17.26 -6.23
C SER A 418 5.66 18.43 -5.24
N GLU A 419 4.75 18.36 -4.27
CA GLU A 419 4.74 19.27 -3.11
C GLU A 419 5.72 18.84 -2.04
N TRP A 420 5.86 17.53 -1.82
CA TRP A 420 6.79 16.99 -0.85
C TRP A 420 7.65 15.89 -1.46
N CYS A 421 8.94 15.96 -1.16
CA CYS A 421 9.87 14.87 -1.34
C CYS A 421 9.80 13.98 -0.11
N VAL A 422 9.53 12.68 -0.28
CA VAL A 422 9.58 11.70 0.79
C VAL A 422 10.64 10.65 0.45
N ALA A 423 11.57 10.38 1.36
CA ALA A 423 12.67 9.43 1.15
C ALA A 423 12.71 8.38 2.27
N LEU A 424 12.83 7.11 1.88
CA LEU A 424 13.19 6.03 2.78
C LEU A 424 14.65 5.67 2.53
N VAL A 425 15.48 5.79 3.55
CA VAL A 425 16.90 5.50 3.49
C VAL A 425 17.32 4.54 4.60
N MET A 426 18.44 3.86 4.42
CA MET A 426 18.93 2.82 5.32
C MET A 426 20.36 3.10 5.75
N LYS A 427 20.64 2.91 7.05
CA LYS A 427 22.01 2.86 7.57
C LYS A 427 22.70 1.61 7.04
N SER A 428 23.97 1.71 6.65
CA SER A 428 24.67 0.56 6.08
C SER A 428 24.70 -0.60 7.10
N PRO A 429 24.40 -1.85 6.67
CA PRO A 429 24.51 -3.01 7.54
C PRO A 429 25.96 -3.31 7.97
N PHE A 430 26.95 -2.63 7.38
CA PHE A 430 28.36 -2.75 7.74
C PHE A 430 28.79 -1.76 8.84
N ASP A 431 28.00 -0.74 9.14
CA ASP A 431 28.35 0.30 10.12
C ASP A 431 28.23 -0.23 11.54
N ASN A 432 29.30 -0.13 12.34
CA ASN A 432 29.33 -0.51 13.77
C ASN A 432 28.74 -1.90 14.10
N HIS A 433 28.63 -2.80 13.12
CA HIS A 433 27.94 -4.09 13.25
C HIS A 433 28.58 -5.02 14.28
N GLN A 434 29.88 -4.87 14.56
CA GLN A 434 30.61 -5.67 15.55
C GLN A 434 30.44 -5.15 16.99
N ALA A 435 30.06 -3.88 17.15
CA ALA A 435 29.86 -3.27 18.46
C ALA A 435 28.41 -3.43 18.98
N ALA A 436 27.45 -3.61 18.07
CA ALA A 436 26.05 -3.81 18.39
C ALA A 436 25.69 -5.30 18.46
N SER A 437 25.02 -5.73 19.53
CA SER A 437 24.42 -7.06 19.61
C SER A 437 23.22 -7.15 18.66
N TYR A 438 23.22 -8.13 17.76
CA TYR A 438 22.05 -8.42 16.94
C TYR A 438 21.04 -9.26 17.72
N GLU A 439 19.82 -8.78 17.76
CA GLU A 439 18.64 -9.56 18.10
C GLU A 439 17.64 -9.42 16.96
N ASN A 440 16.84 -10.45 16.71
CA ASN A 440 15.73 -10.35 15.77
C ASN A 440 14.48 -9.98 16.57
N PRO A 441 14.14 -8.69 16.72
CA PRO A 441 13.13 -8.29 17.68
C PRO A 441 11.73 -8.74 17.26
N GLY A 442 11.51 -8.98 15.95
CA GLY A 442 10.25 -9.51 15.44
C GLY A 442 10.08 -11.00 15.69
N PHE A 443 11.15 -11.73 16.02
CA PHE A 443 11.11 -13.17 16.24
C PHE A 443 12.03 -13.56 17.41
N PRO A 444 11.74 -13.12 18.65
CA PRO A 444 12.58 -13.39 19.81
C PRO A 444 12.76 -14.90 20.08
N GLU A 445 11.78 -15.72 19.73
CA GLU A 445 11.84 -17.18 19.80
C GLU A 445 12.94 -17.79 18.94
N ALA A 446 13.44 -17.05 17.94
CA ALA A 446 14.59 -17.46 17.13
C ALA A 446 15.92 -17.35 17.91
N ALA A 447 15.96 -16.58 19.00
CA ALA A 447 17.15 -16.44 19.84
C ALA A 447 17.37 -17.70 20.68
N GLY A 448 18.49 -18.39 20.45
CA GLY A 448 18.82 -19.64 21.16
C GLY A 448 18.10 -20.89 20.66
N ALA A 449 17.33 -20.78 19.57
CA ALA A 449 16.65 -21.91 18.94
C ALA A 449 17.59 -22.84 18.16
N ASP A 450 17.03 -23.94 17.68
CA ASP A 450 17.62 -24.88 16.73
C ASP A 450 18.48 -24.16 15.67
N PRO A 451 19.73 -24.60 15.40
CA PRO A 451 20.56 -24.07 14.32
C PRO A 451 19.91 -24.07 12.92
N SER A 452 18.77 -24.75 12.77
CA SER A 452 17.92 -24.82 11.58
C SER A 452 16.84 -23.71 11.49
N HIS A 453 16.62 -22.93 12.56
CA HIS A 453 15.55 -21.92 12.62
C HIS A 453 15.78 -20.79 11.62
N VAL A 454 14.80 -20.52 10.76
CA VAL A 454 15.06 -19.68 9.57
C VAL A 454 15.24 -18.19 9.85
N MET A 455 14.89 -17.74 11.06
CA MET A 455 15.08 -16.37 11.55
C MET A 455 16.24 -16.23 12.53
N GLY A 456 17.01 -17.30 12.77
CA GLY A 456 18.12 -17.37 13.73
C GLY A 456 19.41 -16.70 13.25
N PHE A 457 19.31 -15.50 12.67
CA PHE A 457 20.42 -14.87 11.93
C PHE A 457 21.67 -14.67 12.79
N ALA A 458 21.51 -14.28 14.06
CA ALA A 458 22.59 -14.05 15.02
C ALA A 458 23.59 -15.21 15.12
N THR A 459 23.11 -16.44 14.97
CA THR A 459 23.93 -17.66 15.12
C THR A 459 24.40 -18.23 13.79
N GLN A 460 23.81 -17.79 12.69
CA GLN A 460 23.98 -18.38 11.37
C GLN A 460 24.87 -17.53 10.45
N TYR A 461 24.97 -16.23 10.69
CA TYR A 461 25.66 -15.26 9.84
C TYR A 461 26.74 -14.51 10.63
N ASP A 462 27.80 -14.12 9.95
CA ASP A 462 28.89 -13.35 10.56
C ASP A 462 28.44 -11.90 10.77
N ASN A 463 27.71 -11.34 9.80
CA ASN A 463 26.96 -10.10 9.91
C ASN A 463 25.46 -10.36 9.75
N PRO A 464 24.73 -10.60 10.86
CA PRO A 464 23.30 -10.90 10.83
C PRO A 464 22.42 -9.73 10.34
N TRP A 465 22.92 -8.50 10.35
CA TRP A 465 22.20 -7.32 9.85
C TRP A 465 22.02 -7.32 8.32
N LEU A 466 22.85 -8.07 7.57
CA LEU A 466 22.73 -8.18 6.10
C LEU A 466 21.47 -8.92 5.65
N VAL A 467 21.08 -9.93 6.41
CA VAL A 467 20.02 -10.88 6.04
C VAL A 467 18.66 -10.19 5.84
N PRO A 468 18.19 -9.35 6.80
CA PRO A 468 16.96 -8.60 6.60
C PRO A 468 17.09 -7.52 5.51
N CYS A 469 18.28 -7.17 5.01
CA CYS A 469 18.46 -6.19 3.93
C CYS A 469 18.39 -6.79 2.53
N ILE A 470 18.96 -7.99 2.31
CA ILE A 470 19.19 -8.52 0.95
C ILE A 470 18.44 -9.83 0.65
N ILE A 471 18.14 -10.65 1.66
CA ILE A 471 17.56 -11.99 1.47
C ILE A 471 16.09 -12.06 1.87
N SER A 472 15.74 -11.67 3.09
CA SER A 472 14.45 -11.98 3.69
C SER A 472 13.32 -11.19 3.03
N ARG A 473 12.53 -11.84 2.17
CA ARG A 473 11.39 -11.21 1.49
C ARG A 473 10.43 -10.61 2.51
N GLY A 474 9.90 -9.42 2.22
CA GLY A 474 9.08 -8.65 3.15
C GLY A 474 9.87 -7.83 4.18
N LEU A 475 11.16 -8.12 4.38
CA LEU A 475 12.06 -7.33 5.25
C LEU A 475 13.12 -6.58 4.44
N ARG A 476 13.61 -7.21 3.37
CA ARG A 476 14.67 -6.73 2.47
C ARG A 476 14.29 -5.47 1.73
N THR A 477 15.29 -4.73 1.26
CA THR A 477 15.05 -3.60 0.38
C THR A 477 14.47 -4.07 -0.96
N GLU A 478 13.49 -3.33 -1.46
CA GLU A 478 12.86 -3.60 -2.75
C GLU A 478 13.74 -3.13 -3.90
N ARG A 479 14.64 -2.16 -3.67
CA ARG A 479 15.57 -1.62 -4.67
C ARG A 479 16.63 -2.65 -5.04
N ALA A 480 16.49 -3.23 -6.24
CA ALA A 480 17.38 -4.27 -6.76
C ALA A 480 18.84 -3.83 -6.79
N ALA A 481 19.12 -2.63 -7.34
CA ALA A 481 20.47 -2.07 -7.41
C ALA A 481 21.15 -1.94 -6.03
N LEU A 482 20.41 -1.55 -5.00
CA LEU A 482 20.94 -1.47 -3.64
C LEU A 482 21.23 -2.87 -3.07
N ARG A 483 20.33 -3.85 -3.26
CA ARG A 483 20.61 -5.24 -2.86
C ARG A 483 21.87 -5.79 -3.53
N GLU A 484 22.03 -5.52 -4.82
CA GLU A 484 23.18 -5.96 -5.60
C GLU A 484 24.48 -5.32 -5.11
N SER A 485 24.48 -4.00 -4.88
CA SER A 485 25.63 -3.28 -4.33
C SER A 485 26.05 -3.82 -2.96
N LEU A 486 25.09 -4.09 -2.07
CA LEU A 486 25.38 -4.68 -0.75
C LEU A 486 25.97 -6.09 -0.89
N ALA A 487 25.44 -6.91 -1.80
CA ALA A 487 26.00 -8.24 -2.07
C ALA A 487 27.41 -8.16 -2.66
N GLU A 488 27.67 -7.23 -3.59
CA GLU A 488 29.00 -7.01 -4.16
C GLU A 488 30.02 -6.64 -3.08
N GLN A 489 29.66 -5.73 -2.17
CA GLN A 489 30.51 -5.36 -1.03
C GLN A 489 30.90 -6.57 -0.17
N VAL A 490 29.98 -7.52 0.07
CA VAL A 490 30.31 -8.77 0.78
C VAL A 490 31.27 -9.64 -0.02
N LEU A 491 31.09 -9.75 -1.34
CA LEU A 491 31.94 -10.59 -2.19
C LEU A 491 33.35 -10.04 -2.36
N LEU A 492 33.53 -8.71 -2.28
CA LEU A 492 34.82 -8.01 -2.33
C LEU A 492 35.67 -8.21 -1.06
N GLN A 493 35.05 -8.55 0.08
CA GLN A 493 35.79 -8.85 1.31
C GLN A 493 36.62 -10.15 1.15
N PRO A 494 37.71 -10.34 1.92
CA PRO A 494 38.59 -11.50 1.80
C PRO A 494 37.84 -12.84 1.84
N ALA A 495 38.33 -13.82 1.08
CA ALA A 495 37.66 -15.10 0.87
C ALA A 495 37.47 -15.89 2.18
N GLY A 496 36.20 -16.12 2.55
CA GLY A 496 35.76 -17.04 3.59
C GLY A 496 34.64 -17.94 3.10
N LYS A 497 34.30 -19.01 3.83
CA LYS A 497 33.17 -19.91 3.54
C LYS A 497 31.91 -19.56 4.35
N GLY A 498 31.80 -18.32 4.84
CA GLY A 498 30.71 -17.87 5.71
C GLY A 498 29.36 -17.78 4.98
N ALA A 499 28.26 -17.84 5.75
CA ALA A 499 26.90 -17.77 5.23
C ALA A 499 26.62 -16.45 4.49
N ASP A 500 27.26 -15.35 4.91
CA ASP A 500 27.14 -14.02 4.30
C ASP A 500 27.56 -14.02 2.83
N ARG A 501 28.70 -14.65 2.51
CA ARG A 501 29.20 -14.75 1.13
C ARG A 501 28.31 -15.63 0.27
N ALA A 502 27.79 -16.72 0.82
CA ALA A 502 26.82 -17.54 0.12
C ALA A 502 25.51 -16.77 -0.15
N ALA A 503 25.10 -15.92 0.79
CA ALA A 503 23.97 -15.02 0.61
C ALA A 503 24.19 -14.03 -0.53
N ALA A 504 25.33 -13.36 -0.52
CA ALA A 504 25.70 -12.42 -1.55
C ALA A 504 25.81 -13.07 -2.93
N ALA A 505 26.45 -14.24 -3.04
CA ALA A 505 26.55 -14.99 -4.29
C ALA A 505 25.17 -15.38 -4.84
N CYS A 506 24.25 -15.77 -3.96
CA CYS A 506 22.88 -16.09 -4.35
C CYS A 506 22.10 -14.84 -4.82
N VAL A 507 22.28 -13.69 -4.18
CA VAL A 507 21.67 -12.42 -4.63
C VAL A 507 22.16 -12.07 -6.04
N GLN A 508 23.47 -12.13 -6.26
CA GLN A 508 24.08 -11.88 -7.57
C GLN A 508 23.59 -12.88 -8.63
N ALA A 509 23.45 -14.15 -8.27
CA ALA A 509 22.92 -15.17 -9.19
C ALA A 509 21.50 -14.84 -9.67
N TYR A 510 20.60 -14.42 -8.77
CA TYR A 510 19.25 -14.03 -9.18
C TYR A 510 19.22 -12.70 -9.94
N ALA A 511 20.08 -11.74 -9.60
CA ALA A 511 20.20 -10.49 -10.36
C ALA A 511 20.61 -10.74 -11.83
N LEU A 512 21.53 -11.68 -12.07
CA LEU A 512 21.91 -12.07 -13.44
C LEU A 512 20.80 -12.80 -14.21
N LEU A 513 19.86 -13.46 -13.53
CA LEU A 513 18.71 -14.11 -14.19
C LEU A 513 17.66 -13.10 -14.67
N ASP A 514 17.60 -11.91 -14.05
CA ASP A 514 16.65 -10.87 -14.39
C ASP A 514 17.11 -9.98 -15.57
N ARG A 515 18.33 -10.20 -16.10
CA ARG A 515 18.88 -9.45 -17.24
C ARG A 515 19.62 -10.35 -18.23
N GLU A 516 19.94 -9.78 -19.40
CA GLU A 516 20.95 -10.39 -20.27
C GLU A 516 22.33 -10.15 -19.65
N ALA A 517 23.04 -11.24 -19.34
CA ALA A 517 24.37 -11.22 -18.73
C ALA A 517 25.37 -11.94 -19.62
N ALA A 518 26.60 -11.42 -19.69
CA ALA A 518 27.69 -12.11 -20.37
C ALA A 518 28.06 -13.39 -19.59
N TRP A 519 28.45 -14.45 -20.30
CA TRP A 519 28.84 -15.71 -19.66
C TRP A 519 29.98 -15.53 -18.64
N ALA A 520 30.90 -14.59 -18.87
CA ALA A 520 31.97 -14.27 -17.92
C ALA A 520 31.45 -13.74 -16.56
N GLU A 521 30.35 -12.99 -16.54
CA GLU A 521 29.69 -12.55 -15.30
C GLU A 521 29.07 -13.74 -14.57
N VAL A 522 28.44 -14.65 -15.32
CA VAL A 522 27.89 -15.91 -14.80
C VAL A 522 29.01 -16.77 -14.19
N GLU A 523 30.13 -16.93 -14.89
CA GLU A 523 31.29 -17.70 -14.40
C GLU A 523 31.86 -17.13 -13.10
N ALA A 524 31.91 -15.81 -12.95
CA ALA A 524 32.34 -15.18 -11.71
C ALA A 524 31.43 -15.54 -10.53
N VAL A 525 30.10 -15.53 -10.73
CA VAL A 525 29.12 -15.93 -9.71
C VAL A 525 29.20 -17.43 -9.40
N LEU A 526 29.35 -18.28 -10.42
CA LEU A 526 29.56 -19.73 -10.22
C LEU A 526 30.85 -20.00 -9.43
N ALA A 527 31.94 -19.30 -9.73
CA ALA A 527 33.19 -19.39 -8.99
C ALA A 527 33.05 -18.92 -7.53
N ALA A 528 32.22 -17.90 -7.28
CA ALA A 528 31.90 -17.45 -5.93
C ALA A 528 31.05 -18.47 -5.16
N ALA A 529 30.20 -19.23 -5.84
CA ALA A 529 29.37 -20.28 -5.24
C ALA A 529 30.15 -21.55 -4.89
N GLU A 530 31.12 -21.95 -5.73
CA GLU A 530 31.85 -23.23 -5.65
C GLU A 530 32.40 -23.60 -4.25
N PRO A 531 33.00 -22.68 -3.46
CA PRO A 531 33.49 -23.00 -2.12
C PRO A 531 32.42 -23.54 -1.16
N HIS A 532 31.15 -23.22 -1.40
CA HIS A 532 29.98 -23.63 -0.62
C HIS A 532 29.35 -24.94 -1.13
N LEU A 533 29.81 -25.46 -2.26
CA LEU A 533 29.22 -26.63 -2.93
C LEU A 533 30.05 -27.92 -2.76
N THR A 534 31.26 -27.80 -2.23
CA THR A 534 32.29 -28.86 -2.19
C THR A 534 32.32 -29.67 -0.88
N HIS A 535 31.25 -29.63 -0.09
CA HIS A 535 31.21 -30.35 1.19
C HIS A 535 31.19 -31.87 0.98
N ARG A 536 32.13 -32.59 1.61
CA ARG A 536 32.30 -34.05 1.39
C ARG A 536 31.28 -34.91 2.14
N ASN A 537 30.69 -34.40 3.23
CA ASN A 537 29.69 -35.12 4.02
C ASN A 537 28.55 -34.19 4.46
N TRP A 538 27.48 -34.11 3.67
CA TRP A 538 26.33 -33.24 3.97
C TRP A 538 25.56 -33.61 5.24
N GLU A 539 25.66 -34.85 5.71
CA GLU A 539 25.06 -35.29 6.99
C GLU A 539 25.78 -34.71 8.21
N ALA A 540 27.05 -34.32 8.07
CA ALA A 540 27.83 -33.70 9.14
C ALA A 540 27.98 -32.16 8.99
N ALA A 541 27.49 -31.58 7.89
CA ALA A 541 27.56 -30.14 7.64
C ALA A 541 26.72 -29.34 8.66
N ARG A 542 26.99 -28.03 8.83
CA ARG A 542 26.08 -27.18 9.61
C ARG A 542 24.77 -26.98 8.81
N PRO A 543 23.61 -26.87 9.45
CA PRO A 543 22.34 -26.60 8.75
C PRO A 543 22.42 -25.41 7.78
N ILE A 544 23.05 -24.32 8.19
CA ILE A 544 23.19 -23.13 7.34
C ILE A 544 24.02 -23.39 6.07
N ASP A 545 25.01 -24.28 6.13
CA ASP A 545 25.81 -24.65 4.96
C ASP A 545 24.96 -25.45 3.96
N VAL A 546 24.09 -26.35 4.45
CA VAL A 546 23.12 -27.09 3.63
C VAL A 546 22.15 -26.14 2.94
N ARG A 547 21.62 -25.14 3.68
CA ARG A 547 20.71 -24.11 3.13
C ARG A 547 21.27 -23.39 1.94
N TRP A 548 22.54 -22.99 2.04
CA TRP A 548 23.22 -22.27 0.98
C TRP A 548 23.60 -23.19 -0.17
N ALA A 549 24.05 -24.42 0.11
CA ALA A 549 24.34 -25.39 -0.94
C ALA A 549 23.12 -25.70 -1.82
N VAL A 550 21.95 -25.93 -1.21
CA VAL A 550 20.69 -26.16 -1.95
C VAL A 550 20.35 -24.95 -2.81
N SER A 551 20.42 -23.75 -2.24
CA SER A 551 20.04 -22.53 -2.95
C SER A 551 21.01 -22.18 -4.08
N LEU A 552 22.32 -22.32 -3.85
CA LEU A 552 23.34 -22.04 -4.84
C LEU A 552 23.34 -23.08 -5.96
N ARG A 553 23.20 -24.39 -5.67
CA ARG A 553 23.07 -25.40 -6.75
C ARG A 553 21.87 -25.11 -7.65
N TYR A 554 20.73 -24.77 -7.06
CA TYR A 554 19.55 -24.42 -7.84
C TYR A 554 19.78 -23.15 -8.69
N ALA A 555 20.34 -22.10 -8.11
CA ALA A 555 20.63 -20.87 -8.84
C ALA A 555 21.68 -21.07 -9.94
N SER A 556 22.74 -21.84 -9.68
CA SER A 556 23.75 -22.24 -10.67
C SER A 556 23.12 -23.00 -11.84
N ALA A 557 22.20 -23.93 -11.57
CA ALA A 557 21.48 -24.63 -12.62
C ALA A 557 20.68 -23.66 -13.51
N LEU A 558 19.97 -22.71 -12.91
CA LEU A 558 19.21 -21.70 -13.66
C LEU A 558 20.13 -20.81 -14.51
N LEU A 559 21.27 -20.38 -13.97
CA LEU A 559 22.26 -19.60 -14.71
C LEU A 559 22.85 -20.38 -15.89
N CYS A 560 23.19 -21.65 -15.69
CA CYS A 560 23.64 -22.53 -16.76
C CYS A 560 22.57 -22.70 -17.85
N LEU A 561 21.29 -22.83 -17.47
CA LEU A 561 20.19 -22.86 -18.44
C LEU A 561 20.08 -21.55 -19.22
N HIS A 562 20.14 -20.41 -18.53
CA HIS A 562 20.09 -19.08 -19.13
C HIS A 562 21.24 -18.86 -20.13
N GLY A 563 22.44 -19.34 -19.80
CA GLY A 563 23.60 -19.32 -20.69
C GLY A 563 23.68 -20.45 -21.73
N GLY A 564 22.63 -21.28 -21.87
CA GLY A 564 22.59 -22.37 -22.86
C GLY A 564 23.47 -23.59 -22.54
N ARG A 565 24.04 -23.67 -21.34
CA ARG A 565 24.92 -24.74 -20.85
C ARG A 565 24.11 -25.89 -20.23
N ARG A 566 23.39 -26.61 -21.10
CA ARG A 566 22.40 -27.63 -20.68
C ARG A 566 22.98 -28.77 -19.84
N ASP A 567 24.19 -29.23 -20.13
CA ASP A 567 24.77 -30.37 -19.38
C ASP A 567 25.26 -29.95 -17.99
N ASP A 568 25.86 -28.77 -17.87
CA ASP A 568 26.22 -28.18 -16.57
C ASP A 568 24.96 -27.93 -15.72
N ALA A 569 23.88 -27.45 -16.36
CA ALA A 569 22.59 -27.30 -15.70
C ALA A 569 22.04 -28.63 -15.17
N LYS A 570 22.08 -29.70 -15.98
CA LYS A 570 21.65 -31.04 -15.51
C LYS A 570 22.45 -31.44 -14.28
N HIS A 571 23.77 -31.33 -14.31
CA HIS A 571 24.63 -31.68 -13.19
C HIS A 571 24.23 -30.95 -11.90
N HIS A 572 24.07 -29.62 -11.96
CA HIS A 572 23.65 -28.82 -10.80
C HIS A 572 22.25 -29.19 -10.28
N LEU A 573 21.28 -29.49 -11.17
CA LEU A 573 19.93 -29.90 -10.78
C LEU A 573 19.95 -31.25 -10.06
N GLU A 574 20.71 -32.21 -10.58
CA GLU A 574 20.83 -33.55 -10.00
C GLU A 574 21.45 -33.48 -8.60
N GLU A 575 22.51 -32.69 -8.43
CA GLU A 575 23.13 -32.46 -7.12
C GLU A 575 22.20 -31.69 -6.17
N CYS A 576 21.47 -30.68 -6.65
CA CYS A 576 20.48 -29.95 -5.84
C CYS A 576 19.40 -30.88 -5.27
N ALA A 577 18.90 -31.82 -6.09
CA ALA A 577 17.90 -32.80 -5.70
C ALA A 577 18.46 -33.92 -4.80
N ALA A 578 19.79 -34.06 -4.72
CA ALA A 578 20.48 -35.02 -3.86
C ALA A 578 20.80 -34.46 -2.46
N LEU A 579 20.84 -33.13 -2.30
CA LEU A 579 21.16 -32.49 -1.02
C LEU A 579 20.09 -32.73 0.07
N PRO A 580 20.49 -32.91 1.35
CA PRO A 580 19.57 -33.24 2.43
C PRO A 580 18.88 -31.97 2.98
N PHE A 581 18.01 -31.36 2.17
CA PHE A 581 17.41 -30.04 2.45
C PHE A 581 16.68 -29.93 3.81
N LEU A 582 16.12 -31.04 4.31
CA LEU A 582 15.46 -31.11 5.62
C LEU A 582 16.39 -30.87 6.81
N ARG A 583 17.72 -30.99 6.63
CA ARG A 583 18.69 -30.63 7.68
C ARG A 583 18.67 -29.15 8.04
N TYR A 584 18.07 -28.31 7.20
CA TYR A 584 17.81 -26.91 7.52
C TYR A 584 16.32 -26.63 7.62
N SER A 585 15.55 -26.84 6.55
CA SER A 585 14.13 -26.50 6.58
C SER A 585 13.36 -27.14 5.43
N PRO A 586 12.10 -27.60 5.66
CA PRO A 586 11.23 -28.03 4.59
C PRO A 586 10.94 -26.93 3.55
N LEU A 587 11.15 -25.64 3.88
CA LEU A 587 11.05 -24.52 2.91
C LEU A 587 11.96 -24.67 1.69
N LEU A 588 13.10 -25.35 1.85
CA LEU A 588 14.06 -25.57 0.76
C LEU A 588 13.55 -26.58 -0.27
N ALA A 589 12.47 -27.32 0.02
CA ALA A 589 11.86 -28.25 -0.91
C ALA A 589 11.40 -27.57 -2.20
N THR A 590 11.04 -26.27 -2.16
CA THR A 590 10.76 -25.46 -3.36
C THR A 590 11.87 -25.61 -4.40
N LYS A 591 13.13 -25.58 -3.97
CA LYS A 591 14.30 -25.72 -4.82
C LYS A 591 14.64 -27.18 -5.14
N SER A 592 14.57 -28.08 -4.15
CA SER A 592 14.91 -29.50 -4.38
C SER A 592 13.90 -30.22 -5.27
N VAL A 593 12.59 -29.99 -5.06
CA VAL A 593 11.52 -30.51 -5.92
C VAL A 593 11.55 -29.79 -7.27
N GLY A 594 11.72 -28.45 -7.27
CA GLY A 594 11.88 -27.68 -8.50
C GLY A 594 13.04 -28.16 -9.36
N ALA A 595 14.16 -28.55 -8.75
CA ALA A 595 15.31 -29.10 -9.46
C ALA A 595 14.96 -30.42 -10.18
N ALA A 596 14.23 -31.31 -9.52
CA ALA A 596 13.77 -32.56 -10.10
C ALA A 596 12.79 -32.33 -11.27
N VAL A 597 11.86 -31.37 -11.13
CA VAL A 597 10.91 -30.97 -12.18
C VAL A 597 11.65 -30.39 -13.41
N LEU A 598 12.61 -29.48 -13.19
CA LEU A 598 13.43 -28.93 -14.27
C LEU A 598 14.29 -30.02 -14.95
N ARG A 599 14.83 -30.96 -14.17
CA ARG A 599 15.62 -32.06 -14.71
C ARG A 599 14.79 -33.02 -15.55
N ALA A 600 13.55 -33.30 -15.13
CA ALA A 600 12.58 -34.05 -15.93
C ALA A 600 12.21 -33.28 -17.22
N THR A 601 12.08 -31.96 -17.15
CA THR A 601 11.82 -31.11 -18.33
C THR A 601 12.96 -31.19 -19.35
N LEU A 602 14.21 -31.22 -18.89
CA LEU A 602 15.36 -31.45 -19.77
C LEU A 602 15.36 -32.86 -20.37
N ALA A 603 14.98 -33.88 -19.59
CA ALA A 603 14.82 -35.25 -20.08
C ALA A 603 13.73 -35.38 -21.16
N MET A 604 12.63 -34.61 -21.06
CA MET A 604 11.62 -34.53 -22.12
C MET A 604 12.21 -33.97 -23.41
N ALA A 605 12.98 -32.89 -23.31
CA ALA A 605 13.65 -32.28 -24.46
C ALA A 605 14.66 -33.26 -25.10
N ASP A 606 15.31 -34.10 -24.28
CA ASP A 606 16.23 -35.15 -24.73
C ASP A 606 15.50 -36.43 -25.21
N ARG A 607 14.17 -36.49 -25.05
CA ARG A 607 13.31 -37.66 -25.37
C ARG A 607 13.73 -38.93 -24.62
N ASP A 608 14.09 -38.80 -23.35
CA ASP A 608 14.48 -39.91 -22.48
C ASP A 608 13.36 -40.24 -21.46
N PRO A 609 12.42 -41.15 -21.80
CA PRO A 609 11.28 -41.46 -20.94
C PRO A 609 11.68 -42.06 -19.59
N ALA A 610 12.78 -42.81 -19.52
CA ALA A 610 13.25 -43.40 -18.27
C ALA A 610 13.77 -42.32 -17.31
N ALA A 611 14.50 -41.33 -17.84
CA ALA A 611 14.93 -40.18 -17.04
C ALA A 611 13.74 -39.30 -16.62
N ILE A 612 12.73 -39.10 -17.47
CA ILE A 612 11.51 -38.36 -17.08
C ILE A 612 10.86 -39.06 -15.88
N GLU A 613 10.58 -40.36 -15.97
CA GLU A 613 9.96 -41.12 -14.87
C GLU A 613 10.79 -41.05 -13.59
N THR A 614 12.10 -41.24 -13.69
CA THR A 614 13.04 -41.19 -12.56
C THR A 614 12.96 -39.86 -11.82
N TRP A 615 13.04 -38.75 -12.55
CA TRP A 615 13.08 -37.41 -11.94
C TRP A 615 11.73 -36.94 -11.44
N LEU A 616 10.62 -37.33 -12.09
CA LEU A 616 9.28 -37.05 -11.55
C LEU A 616 9.00 -37.85 -10.28
N ALA A 617 9.39 -39.14 -10.24
CA ALA A 617 9.27 -39.95 -9.03
C ALA A 617 10.14 -39.38 -7.90
N ARG A 618 11.36 -38.92 -8.21
CA ARG A 618 12.23 -38.25 -7.24
C ARG A 618 11.59 -36.96 -6.71
N GLY A 619 11.04 -36.12 -7.57
CA GLY A 619 10.36 -34.88 -7.18
C GLY A 619 9.18 -35.15 -6.24
N LEU A 620 8.35 -36.15 -6.56
CA LEU A 620 7.21 -36.54 -5.71
C LEU A 620 7.67 -37.02 -4.33
N ALA A 621 8.72 -37.86 -4.27
CA ALA A 621 9.27 -38.35 -3.01
C ALA A 621 9.86 -37.20 -2.14
N LEU A 622 10.55 -36.25 -2.76
CA LEU A 622 11.07 -35.06 -2.05
C LEU A 622 9.95 -34.17 -1.51
N ALA A 623 8.86 -34.02 -2.27
CA ALA A 623 7.70 -33.24 -1.82
C ALA A 623 6.97 -33.93 -0.66
N GLU A 624 6.80 -35.25 -0.72
CA GLU A 624 6.21 -36.04 0.36
C GLU A 624 7.02 -35.90 1.66
N GLN A 625 8.36 -35.99 1.57
CA GLN A 625 9.25 -35.74 2.70
C GLN A 625 9.02 -34.35 3.32
N ALA A 626 8.90 -33.31 2.51
CA ALA A 626 8.68 -31.95 2.99
C ALA A 626 7.30 -31.75 3.65
N ILE A 627 6.25 -32.27 3.02
CA ILE A 627 4.86 -32.11 3.48
C ILE A 627 4.61 -32.87 4.79
N CYS A 628 5.23 -34.05 4.96
CA CYS A 628 5.03 -34.90 6.14
C CYS A 628 5.95 -34.55 7.33
N THR A 629 6.90 -33.61 7.16
CA THR A 629 7.78 -33.16 8.25
C THR A 629 7.05 -32.14 9.14
N ASP A 630 7.47 -31.98 10.40
CA ASP A 630 6.98 -30.89 11.26
C ASP A 630 7.67 -29.57 10.91
N TRP A 631 6.89 -28.56 10.52
CA TRP A 631 7.39 -27.25 10.13
C TRP A 631 7.63 -26.32 11.34
N ARG A 632 7.08 -26.64 12.53
CA ARG A 632 7.19 -25.77 13.72
C ARG A 632 8.63 -25.52 14.15
N ALA A 633 9.49 -26.55 14.05
CA ALA A 633 10.91 -26.44 14.41
C ALA A 633 11.66 -25.41 13.56
N SER A 634 11.26 -25.22 12.30
CA SER A 634 11.89 -24.24 11.39
C SER A 634 11.23 -22.85 11.43
N LEU A 635 9.94 -22.78 11.75
CA LEU A 635 9.13 -21.55 11.61
C LEU A 635 8.81 -20.82 12.93
N GLY A 636 8.94 -21.49 14.08
CA GLY A 636 8.48 -20.96 15.36
C GLY A 636 6.98 -21.19 15.59
N ASP A 637 6.40 -20.45 16.54
CA ASP A 637 4.98 -20.54 16.90
C ASP A 637 4.09 -19.74 15.91
N PRO A 638 3.25 -20.42 15.11
CA PRO A 638 2.37 -19.76 14.15
C PRO A 638 1.32 -18.85 14.81
N ALA A 639 1.04 -19.01 16.11
CA ALA A 639 0.07 -18.19 16.83
C ALA A 639 0.62 -16.82 17.27
N HIS A 640 1.94 -16.69 17.41
CA HIS A 640 2.60 -15.42 17.76
C HIS A 640 2.97 -14.61 16.53
N GLN A 641 3.62 -15.23 15.53
CA GLN A 641 4.02 -14.53 14.30
C GLN A 641 4.29 -15.50 13.14
N PRO A 642 3.29 -15.84 12.30
CA PRO A 642 3.53 -16.77 11.21
C PRO A 642 4.43 -16.11 10.17
N LEU A 643 5.62 -16.68 9.97
CA LEU A 643 6.38 -16.45 8.74
C LEU A 643 5.48 -16.82 7.54
N PRO A 644 5.59 -16.14 6.39
CA PRO A 644 4.75 -16.37 5.22
C PRO A 644 5.02 -17.71 4.49
N ALA A 645 5.48 -18.73 5.20
CA ALA A 645 5.87 -20.06 4.75
C ALA A 645 4.75 -20.87 4.09
N PHE A 646 3.47 -20.51 4.30
CA PHE A 646 2.33 -21.14 3.64
C PHE A 646 2.40 -21.01 2.12
N ARG A 647 3.02 -19.94 1.62
CA ARG A 647 3.25 -19.77 0.19
C ARG A 647 4.20 -20.84 -0.35
N GLU A 648 5.32 -21.05 0.31
CA GLU A 648 6.30 -22.06 -0.07
C GLU A 648 5.74 -23.47 0.09
N MET A 649 4.92 -23.73 1.12
CA MET A 649 4.20 -24.99 1.26
C MET A 649 3.25 -25.24 0.07
N ALA A 650 2.46 -24.24 -0.31
CA ALA A 650 1.59 -24.34 -1.48
C ALA A 650 2.39 -24.56 -2.78
N GLU A 651 3.55 -23.91 -2.92
CA GLU A 651 4.46 -24.11 -4.06
C GLU A 651 5.01 -25.54 -4.11
N VAL A 652 5.40 -26.13 -2.97
CA VAL A 652 5.83 -27.53 -2.91
C VAL A 652 4.72 -28.49 -3.32
N MET A 653 3.48 -28.26 -2.85
CA MET A 653 2.32 -29.07 -3.23
C MET A 653 2.01 -28.98 -4.72
N GLU A 654 2.13 -27.79 -5.31
CA GLU A 654 1.94 -27.57 -6.75
C GLU A 654 2.99 -28.33 -7.57
N LEU A 655 4.27 -28.25 -7.18
CA LEU A 655 5.34 -29.01 -7.83
C LEU A 655 5.11 -30.52 -7.71
N ALA A 656 4.61 -31.00 -6.56
CA ALA A 656 4.24 -32.39 -6.37
C ALA A 656 3.09 -32.82 -7.31
N ALA A 657 2.10 -31.96 -7.50
CA ALA A 657 1.00 -32.19 -8.43
C ALA A 657 1.51 -32.31 -9.88
N GLN A 658 2.45 -31.47 -10.31
CA GLN A 658 3.10 -31.58 -11.62
C GLN A 658 3.84 -32.93 -11.78
N CYS A 659 4.58 -33.35 -10.76
CA CYS A 659 5.24 -34.67 -10.76
C CYS A 659 4.24 -35.82 -10.92
N SER A 660 3.17 -35.81 -10.12
CA SER A 660 2.12 -36.84 -10.16
C SER A 660 1.39 -36.88 -11.52
N ALA A 661 1.04 -35.71 -12.06
CA ALA A 661 0.40 -35.59 -13.37
C ALA A 661 1.31 -36.14 -14.48
N GLY A 662 2.58 -35.75 -14.51
CA GLY A 662 3.54 -36.24 -15.49
C GLY A 662 3.73 -37.77 -15.42
N LEU A 663 3.85 -38.35 -14.22
CA LEU A 663 3.92 -39.82 -14.05
C LEU A 663 2.66 -40.51 -14.56
N SER A 664 1.48 -39.95 -14.29
CA SER A 664 0.21 -40.50 -14.75
C SER A 664 0.09 -40.46 -16.27
N LEU A 665 0.52 -39.37 -16.90
CA LEU A 665 0.46 -39.21 -18.35
C LEU A 665 1.48 -40.09 -19.09
N LEU A 666 2.66 -40.33 -18.51
CA LEU A 666 3.63 -41.29 -19.07
C LEU A 666 3.01 -42.70 -19.23
N ARG A 667 2.12 -43.11 -18.33
CA ARG A 667 1.44 -44.41 -18.36
C ARG A 667 0.41 -44.56 -19.50
N VAL A 668 -0.10 -43.47 -20.06
CA VAL A 668 -1.24 -43.49 -21.01
C VAL A 668 -0.81 -43.25 -22.47
N GLY A 669 0.47 -42.98 -22.75
CA GLY A 669 0.93 -42.86 -24.15
C GLY A 669 2.18 -42.01 -24.41
N GLY A 670 2.91 -41.59 -23.38
CA GLY A 670 4.20 -40.88 -23.54
C GLY A 670 4.08 -39.38 -23.82
N PRO A 671 5.22 -38.65 -23.87
CA PRO A 671 5.25 -37.19 -23.90
C PRO A 671 4.86 -36.60 -25.27
N GLY A 672 3.56 -36.42 -25.49
CA GLY A 672 3.00 -35.64 -26.62
C GLY A 672 2.78 -34.16 -26.28
N VAL A 673 2.17 -33.38 -27.19
CA VAL A 673 1.88 -31.94 -26.96
C VAL A 673 0.99 -31.72 -25.73
N VAL A 674 -0.05 -32.54 -25.56
CA VAL A 674 -0.95 -32.51 -24.39
C VAL A 674 -0.20 -32.82 -23.09
N PHE A 675 0.80 -33.70 -23.14
CA PHE A 675 1.65 -34.00 -21.99
C PHE A 675 2.42 -32.75 -21.54
N CYS A 676 3.05 -32.05 -22.49
CA CYS A 676 3.82 -30.84 -22.19
C CYS A 676 2.95 -29.69 -21.69
N GLU A 677 1.73 -29.53 -22.24
CA GLU A 677 0.77 -28.52 -21.78
C GLU A 677 0.27 -28.81 -20.37
N GLN A 678 -0.13 -30.05 -20.07
CA GLN A 678 -0.64 -30.42 -18.76
C GLN A 678 0.44 -30.50 -17.68
N PHE A 679 1.66 -30.92 -18.04
CA PHE A 679 2.79 -30.96 -17.12
C PHE A 679 3.27 -29.56 -16.71
N ARG A 680 3.23 -28.60 -17.64
CA ARG A 680 3.61 -27.20 -17.38
C ARG A 680 2.47 -26.35 -16.85
N ALA A 681 1.24 -26.88 -16.82
CA ALA A 681 0.11 -26.19 -16.25
C ALA A 681 0.35 -25.97 -14.76
N SER A 682 0.50 -24.70 -14.38
CA SER A 682 0.53 -24.31 -12.97
C SER A 682 -0.60 -23.34 -12.70
N LYS A 683 -1.51 -23.72 -11.80
CA LYS A 683 -2.60 -22.84 -11.37
C LYS A 683 -2.06 -21.57 -10.74
N THR A 684 -0.97 -21.67 -9.98
CA THR A 684 -0.32 -20.51 -9.37
C THR A 684 0.32 -19.59 -10.41
N ALA A 685 0.96 -20.15 -11.43
CA ALA A 685 1.51 -19.35 -12.53
C ALA A 685 0.40 -18.71 -13.37
N ASP A 686 -0.70 -19.42 -13.61
CA ASP A 686 -1.88 -18.88 -14.30
C ASP A 686 -2.54 -17.76 -13.50
N ILE A 687 -2.73 -17.92 -12.19
CA ILE A 687 -3.25 -16.87 -11.31
C ILE A 687 -2.33 -15.66 -11.32
N ARG A 688 -1.00 -15.84 -11.20
CA ARG A 688 -0.07 -14.71 -11.31
C ARG A 688 -0.12 -14.05 -12.67
N ARG A 689 -0.09 -14.83 -13.75
CA ARG A 689 -0.19 -14.28 -15.12
C ARG A 689 -1.47 -13.48 -15.28
N LEU A 690 -2.61 -14.01 -14.83
CA LEU A 690 -3.89 -13.32 -14.87
C LEU A 690 -3.91 -12.07 -13.99
N THR A 691 -3.24 -12.10 -12.82
CA THR A 691 -3.13 -10.94 -11.92
C THR A 691 -2.23 -9.86 -12.52
N ASP A 692 -1.09 -10.25 -13.10
CA ASP A 692 -0.15 -9.36 -13.77
C ASP A 692 -0.73 -8.81 -15.07
N GLU A 693 -1.45 -9.62 -15.85
CA GLU A 693 -2.24 -9.20 -17.01
C GLU A 693 -3.34 -8.22 -16.58
N ASN A 694 -4.04 -8.49 -15.48
CA ASN A 694 -5.05 -7.57 -14.95
C ASN A 694 -4.42 -6.26 -14.48
N ALA A 695 -3.28 -6.29 -13.79
CA ALA A 695 -2.55 -5.09 -13.38
C ALA A 695 -2.08 -4.26 -14.59
N ARG A 696 -1.53 -4.93 -15.63
CA ARG A 696 -1.17 -4.29 -16.90
C ARG A 696 -2.38 -3.75 -17.65
N LEU A 697 -3.50 -4.47 -17.64
CA LEU A 697 -4.74 -4.02 -18.26
C LEU A 697 -5.31 -2.82 -17.52
N VAL A 698 -5.23 -2.78 -16.18
CA VAL A 698 -5.60 -1.61 -15.37
C VAL A 698 -4.69 -0.42 -15.69
N GLU A 699 -3.37 -0.64 -15.83
CA GLU A 699 -2.41 0.40 -16.25
C GLU A 699 -2.68 0.90 -17.68
N GLU A 700 -2.96 -0.01 -18.63
CA GLU A 700 -3.35 0.33 -20.00
C GLU A 700 -4.72 1.00 -20.08
N LEU A 701 -5.68 0.61 -19.22
CA LEU A 701 -6.99 1.25 -19.11
C LEU A 701 -6.85 2.67 -18.54
N GLY A 702 -5.94 2.88 -17.59
CA GLY A 702 -5.52 4.20 -17.12
C GLY A 702 -4.95 5.07 -18.25
N ARG A 703 -4.07 4.50 -19.09
CA ARG A 703 -3.56 5.22 -20.28
C ARG A 703 -4.64 5.47 -21.34
N LYS A 704 -5.66 4.62 -21.43
CA LYS A 704 -6.81 4.81 -22.33
C LYS A 704 -7.80 5.84 -21.80
N SER A 705 -7.95 5.99 -20.48
CA SER A 705 -8.73 7.10 -19.91
C SER A 705 -8.11 8.46 -20.26
N ASP A 706 -6.78 8.56 -20.33
CA ASP A 706 -6.10 9.78 -20.78
C ASP A 706 -6.39 10.08 -22.26
N ALA A 707 -6.43 9.05 -23.11
CA ALA A 707 -6.81 9.20 -24.52
C ALA A 707 -8.28 9.60 -24.70
N VAL A 708 -9.18 9.09 -23.86
CA VAL A 708 -10.60 9.48 -23.85
C VAL A 708 -10.78 10.91 -23.35
N ALA A 709 -10.10 11.30 -22.27
CA ALA A 709 -10.08 12.67 -21.76
C ALA A 709 -9.51 13.65 -22.80
N TRP A 710 -8.41 13.28 -23.46
CA TRP A 710 -7.85 14.05 -24.56
C TRP A 710 -8.83 14.19 -25.73
N HIS A 711 -9.51 13.11 -26.14
CA HIS A 711 -10.53 13.18 -27.20
C HIS A 711 -11.77 13.98 -26.80
N GLN A 712 -12.20 13.93 -25.54
CA GLN A 712 -13.30 14.74 -25.01
C GLN A 712 -12.92 16.23 -25.02
N GLU A 713 -11.68 16.56 -24.63
CA GLU A 713 -11.16 17.93 -24.68
C GLU A 713 -11.03 18.43 -26.12
N GLN A 714 -10.55 17.60 -27.05
CA GLN A 714 -10.58 17.93 -28.47
C GLN A 714 -12.02 18.15 -28.96
N LEU A 715 -12.98 17.29 -28.60
CA LEU A 715 -14.38 17.49 -28.99
C LEU A 715 -14.96 18.81 -28.47
N ARG A 716 -14.60 19.21 -27.24
CA ARG A 716 -15.00 20.48 -26.63
C ARG A 716 -14.41 21.67 -27.39
N ILE A 717 -13.11 21.67 -27.68
CA ILE A 717 -12.44 22.70 -28.48
C ILE A 717 -13.12 22.88 -29.85
N TRP A 718 -13.48 21.78 -30.51
CA TRP A 718 -14.15 21.82 -31.81
C TRP A 718 -15.60 22.33 -31.72
N TYR A 719 -16.30 21.98 -30.65
CA TYR A 719 -17.65 22.46 -30.36
C TYR A 719 -17.66 23.98 -30.13
N ASP A 720 -16.73 24.49 -29.33
CA ASP A 720 -16.59 25.92 -29.01
C ASP A 720 -16.19 26.72 -30.26
N ALA A 721 -15.26 26.20 -31.08
CA ALA A 721 -14.92 26.81 -32.35
C ALA A 721 -16.12 26.88 -33.30
N ALA A 722 -16.94 25.83 -33.36
CA ALA A 722 -18.15 25.82 -34.20
C ALA A 722 -19.17 26.87 -33.75
N HIS A 723 -19.40 27.00 -32.44
CA HIS A 723 -20.26 28.04 -31.88
C HIS A 723 -19.74 29.45 -32.13
N PHE A 724 -18.44 29.69 -31.93
CA PHE A 724 -17.80 30.95 -32.26
C PHE A 724 -18.07 31.36 -33.72
N TRP A 725 -17.88 30.43 -34.67
CA TRP A 725 -18.15 30.71 -36.09
C TRP A 725 -19.63 30.86 -36.42
N MET A 726 -20.53 30.16 -35.72
CA MET A 726 -21.97 30.36 -35.84
C MET A 726 -22.38 31.75 -35.36
N ASP A 727 -21.83 32.23 -34.25
CA ASP A 727 -22.10 33.57 -33.75
C ASP A 727 -21.47 34.66 -34.61
N GLN A 728 -20.26 34.45 -35.15
CA GLN A 728 -19.69 35.34 -36.18
C GLN A 728 -20.58 35.38 -37.44
N SER A 729 -21.14 34.24 -37.86
CA SER A 729 -22.09 34.19 -38.98
C SER A 729 -23.35 34.99 -38.71
N LYS A 730 -23.93 34.88 -37.50
CA LYS A 730 -25.08 35.71 -37.09
C LYS A 730 -24.71 37.18 -37.04
N HIS A 731 -23.51 37.52 -36.54
CA HIS A 731 -23.01 38.90 -36.53
C HIS A 731 -22.84 39.45 -37.95
N HIS A 732 -22.36 38.63 -38.90
CA HIS A 732 -22.25 38.99 -40.30
C HIS A 732 -23.61 39.08 -41.01
N GLU A 733 -24.58 38.23 -40.69
CA GLU A 733 -25.97 38.35 -41.17
C GLU A 733 -26.65 39.60 -40.60
N GLN A 734 -26.43 39.92 -39.33
CA GLN A 734 -26.93 41.17 -38.73
C GLN A 734 -26.25 42.40 -39.35
N ARG A 735 -24.95 42.35 -39.65
CA ARG A 735 -24.25 43.41 -40.41
C ARG A 735 -24.74 43.53 -41.86
N ALA A 736 -25.01 42.41 -42.52
CA ALA A 736 -25.57 42.39 -43.87
C ALA A 736 -27.01 42.93 -43.90
N ASN A 737 -27.81 42.64 -42.88
CA ASN A 737 -29.16 43.18 -42.72
C ASN A 737 -29.18 44.64 -42.23
N ALA A 738 -28.12 45.11 -41.55
CA ALA A 738 -27.93 46.52 -41.18
C ALA A 738 -27.44 47.39 -42.35
N LEU A 739 -26.97 46.78 -43.44
CA LEU A 739 -26.51 47.44 -44.66
C LEU A 739 -27.52 47.27 -45.81
N ASP A 740 -28.81 47.49 -45.56
CA ASP A 740 -29.74 47.91 -46.63
C ASP A 740 -31.01 48.61 -46.11
N PRO A 741 -31.01 49.95 -45.96
CA PRO A 741 -32.18 50.76 -46.25
C PRO A 741 -32.03 51.32 -47.67
N ALA A 742 -32.78 50.74 -48.61
CA ALA A 742 -33.27 51.38 -49.83
C ALA A 742 -32.33 52.40 -50.53
N SER A 743 -31.63 51.96 -51.57
CA SER A 743 -31.32 52.81 -52.73
C SER A 743 -31.15 52.01 -54.03
N PRO A 744 -31.91 52.31 -55.10
CA PRO A 744 -31.83 51.58 -56.36
C PRO A 744 -30.67 52.09 -57.21
N GLY A 745 -29.73 51.21 -57.54
CA GLY A 745 -28.78 51.43 -58.64
C GLY A 745 -27.30 51.44 -58.25
N ALA A 746 -26.72 50.27 -57.99
CA ALA A 746 -25.28 50.06 -58.13
C ALA A 746 -24.99 48.59 -58.51
N PRO A 747 -23.99 48.30 -59.36
CA PRO A 747 -23.76 46.95 -59.86
C PRO A 747 -23.23 46.02 -58.76
N ARG A 748 -23.77 44.80 -58.69
CA ARG A 748 -23.34 43.77 -57.72
C ARG A 748 -21.84 43.45 -57.87
N PRO A 749 -21.03 43.49 -56.81
CA PRO A 749 -19.67 43.00 -56.88
C PRO A 749 -19.69 41.46 -56.97
N LYS A 750 -19.03 40.91 -57.99
CA LYS A 750 -18.69 39.48 -58.05
C LYS A 750 -17.58 39.19 -57.04
N GLY A 751 -17.93 39.04 -55.77
CA GLY A 751 -17.03 38.59 -54.70
C GLY A 751 -17.10 37.07 -54.47
N PRO A 752 -16.03 36.44 -53.94
CA PRO A 752 -15.82 34.98 -53.98
C PRO A 752 -16.70 34.16 -53.00
N PHE A 753 -17.57 34.78 -52.23
CA PHE A 753 -18.23 34.15 -51.08
C PHE A 753 -19.54 33.40 -51.35
N GLY A 754 -20.12 33.54 -52.55
CA GLY A 754 -21.34 32.80 -52.94
C GLY A 754 -21.18 31.28 -53.03
N LYS A 755 -19.95 30.76 -53.04
CA LYS A 755 -19.65 29.32 -53.05
C LYS A 755 -19.44 28.70 -51.66
N LEU A 756 -19.24 29.49 -50.60
CA LEU A 756 -18.97 28.94 -49.26
C LEU A 756 -20.23 28.42 -48.55
N GLY A 757 -21.37 29.11 -48.65
CA GLY A 757 -22.61 28.71 -47.95
C GLY A 757 -23.17 27.33 -48.37
N ARG A 758 -23.00 26.95 -49.65
CA ARG A 758 -23.39 25.61 -50.14
C ARG A 758 -22.39 24.51 -49.80
N SER A 759 -21.13 24.87 -49.52
CA SER A 759 -20.06 23.94 -49.11
C SER A 759 -20.17 23.56 -47.64
N VAL A 760 -20.47 24.54 -46.77
CA VAL A 760 -20.62 24.33 -45.33
C VAL A 760 -21.85 23.47 -45.01
N SER A 761 -23.00 23.72 -45.65
CA SER A 761 -24.21 22.88 -45.51
C SER A 761 -23.96 21.40 -45.90
N LYS A 762 -23.18 21.16 -46.97
CA LYS A 762 -22.81 19.79 -47.39
C LYS A 762 -21.82 19.12 -46.43
N ARG A 763 -20.89 19.88 -45.82
CA ARG A 763 -19.94 19.33 -44.82
C ARG A 763 -20.62 19.06 -43.48
N VAL A 764 -21.52 19.93 -43.02
CA VAL A 764 -22.30 19.73 -41.79
C VAL A 764 -23.22 18.51 -41.89
N ASN A 765 -23.89 18.30 -43.04
CA ASN A 765 -24.68 17.09 -43.27
C ASN A 765 -23.83 15.82 -43.37
N LYS A 766 -22.59 15.92 -43.88
CA LYS A 766 -21.63 14.80 -43.91
C LYS A 766 -21.05 14.48 -42.52
N LEU A 767 -20.88 15.48 -41.65
CA LEU A 767 -20.50 15.29 -40.23
C LEU A 767 -21.65 14.69 -39.41
N ARG A 768 -22.89 15.15 -39.63
CA ARG A 768 -24.11 14.55 -39.01
C ARG A 768 -24.26 13.06 -39.37
N GLY A 769 -23.96 12.69 -40.62
CA GLY A 769 -23.98 11.30 -41.06
C GLY A 769 -22.86 10.43 -40.45
N LYS A 770 -21.69 11.02 -40.13
CA LYS A 770 -20.57 10.31 -39.49
C LYS A 770 -20.73 10.19 -37.97
N LEU A 771 -21.30 11.18 -37.30
CA LEU A 771 -21.64 11.14 -35.87
C LEU A 771 -22.73 10.10 -35.56
N LYS A 772 -23.72 9.93 -36.45
CA LYS A 772 -24.74 8.87 -36.32
C LYS A 772 -24.19 7.45 -36.47
N ALA A 773 -23.04 7.28 -37.12
CA ALA A 773 -22.38 5.99 -37.31
C ALA A 773 -21.34 5.66 -36.22
N ALA A 774 -21.03 6.62 -35.34
CA ALA A 774 -20.09 6.45 -34.22
C ALA A 774 -20.80 6.33 -32.86
N MET A 775 -22.14 6.46 -32.82
CA MET A 775 -22.98 6.32 -31.62
C MET A 775 -23.77 4.99 -31.56
N PHE A 776 -23.48 4.03 -32.44
CA PHE A 776 -24.06 2.68 -32.41
C PHE A 776 -22.96 1.63 -32.48
#